data_AF-A0A3D3GC97-F1
#
_entry.id   AF-A0A3D3GC97-F1
#
_cell.length_a   1.000
_cell.length_b   1.000
_cell.length_c   1.000
_cell.angle_alpha   90.00
_cell.angle_beta   90.00
_cell.angle_gamma   90.00
#
_symmetry.space_group_name_H-M   'P 1'
#
loop_
_entity.id
_entity.type
_entity.pdbx_description
1 polymer ?
#
loop_
_entity_poly.entity_id
_entity_poly.type
_entity_poly.pdbx_seq_one_letter_code
_entity_poly.pdbx_strand_id
1 'polypeptide(L)'
;MKWFTRLKNNRFFQFIASVKMAVPLMVALALIVAVGTVIESRYNAQVAGLLVYRSGWFEWLLILLGVNVLASALIRFPYQQKHLGFVITHLGLVVLLIGAVMTSELGLDGSLRVVEGQQNHIVAVSEMSLKVADAQKGTVKSYLFKRSLEPLNGKQLGFDKLRKETGLVLDRFLPFVAREQSFASAPPEAVLTGAADAVIEFTLGSSTFGNAREWLHSKERPEAQIGPTLLKVVVDTGKTKPGKPVRKKIPMHSAESLIDQITTSAAAPAAVREGAEVVIRDAQGAELKRVALTSFRKKPVTINQVKISFSKVFEQALVVEGKLVDKGERGANPALEVKFEKGGKVTREFAFAKYPGFSMNQAGSAIGLRVDYVLPELGEVATAAMPQGHPAVGAAAPEPGHEGHDHGPTSQNAPNGESGRIEFHVLAGQNAHDDHDEKAGTPVRLEFYKGDKLLSKKNVRVGESTETPWMGMTLVVDSLIPNAVAVDQVRPVDMIPRGSLPDSAIYVRAEAGQAKEGVWLVEGDYKTLRSGDQSYELYYGVDSVELPFHIFLQKFEKVDYPGTETPMSFQSTVQVNGEGNPILIKMNEPLKVAGYTLYQSSYEIGNGPTASIFSVNKDPGRSVKYLGSLILCLGIVLFSIMKSEWFRNRQKTAKEGAR
;
A
#
# COMPACT_ATOMS: atom_id res chain seq x y z
N MET A 1 -48.88 1.60 -33.06
CA MET A 1 -48.35 1.29 -34.41
C MET A 1 -47.85 2.51 -35.20
N LYS A 2 -48.49 3.70 -35.16
CA LYS A 2 -48.02 4.91 -35.88
C LYS A 2 -46.64 5.44 -35.41
N TRP A 3 -46.30 5.30 -34.14
CA TRP A 3 -45.02 5.75 -33.58
C TRP A 3 -43.82 4.94 -34.14
N PHE A 4 -44.00 3.62 -34.33
CA PHE A 4 -42.97 2.73 -34.84
C PHE A 4 -42.67 2.97 -36.32
N THR A 5 -43.71 3.26 -37.12
CA THR A 5 -43.55 3.65 -38.52
C THR A 5 -42.83 5.00 -38.67
N ARG A 6 -43.10 5.96 -37.77
CA ARG A 6 -42.36 7.22 -37.70
C ARG A 6 -40.88 7.01 -37.35
N LEU A 7 -40.60 6.13 -36.37
CA LEU A 7 -39.22 5.78 -35.99
C LEU A 7 -38.47 5.10 -37.14
N LYS A 8 -39.09 4.13 -37.81
CA LYS A 8 -38.51 3.41 -38.95
C LYS A 8 -38.20 4.32 -40.14
N ASN A 9 -39.01 5.35 -40.36
CA ASN A 9 -38.82 6.30 -41.46
C ASN A 9 -37.85 7.45 -41.12
N ASN A 10 -37.36 7.53 -39.89
CA ASN A 10 -36.38 8.52 -39.49
C ASN A 10 -34.99 8.16 -40.07
N ARG A 11 -34.43 9.06 -40.89
CA ARG A 11 -33.11 8.90 -41.51
C ARG A 11 -31.99 8.66 -40.49
N PHE A 12 -32.09 9.28 -39.32
CA PHE A 12 -31.13 9.10 -38.23
C PHE A 12 -31.16 7.68 -37.67
N PHE A 13 -32.35 7.15 -37.38
CA PHE A 13 -32.52 5.78 -36.90
C PHE A 13 -32.06 4.75 -37.93
N GLN A 14 -32.36 4.98 -39.21
CA GLN A 14 -31.87 4.12 -40.30
C GLN A 14 -30.35 4.12 -40.41
N PHE A 15 -29.70 5.27 -40.21
CA PHE A 15 -28.24 5.37 -40.18
C PHE A 15 -27.66 4.58 -39.00
N ILE A 16 -28.21 4.76 -37.79
CA ILE A 16 -27.78 4.04 -36.59
C ILE A 16 -27.95 2.53 -36.76
N ALA A 17 -29.03 2.07 -37.40
CA ALA A 17 -29.28 0.65 -37.65
C ALA A 17 -28.50 0.07 -38.84
N SER A 18 -27.66 0.87 -39.50
CA SER A 18 -27.05 0.47 -40.78
C SER A 18 -25.70 -0.26 -40.62
N VAL A 19 -25.40 -1.10 -41.61
CA VAL A 19 -24.07 -1.73 -41.77
C VAL A 19 -22.98 -0.67 -42.06
N LYS A 20 -23.37 0.48 -42.65
CA LYS A 20 -22.45 1.60 -42.92
C LYS A 20 -21.89 2.22 -41.64
N MET A 21 -22.63 2.14 -40.53
CA MET A 21 -22.13 2.51 -39.21
C MET A 21 -21.37 1.35 -38.54
N ALA A 22 -21.92 0.13 -38.63
CA ALA A 22 -21.38 -1.04 -37.94
C ALA A 22 -19.96 -1.41 -38.39
N VAL A 23 -19.69 -1.45 -39.70
CA VAL A 23 -18.40 -1.92 -40.24
C VAL A 23 -17.24 -1.01 -39.86
N PRO A 24 -17.30 0.32 -40.06
CA PRO A 24 -16.24 1.21 -39.59
C PRO A 24 -16.03 1.12 -38.08
N LEU A 25 -17.10 0.99 -37.29
CA LEU A 25 -17.02 0.88 -35.85
C LEU A 25 -16.31 -0.42 -35.42
N MET A 26 -16.62 -1.56 -36.04
CA MET A 26 -15.94 -2.83 -35.77
C MET A 26 -14.48 -2.80 -36.19
N VAL A 27 -14.15 -2.19 -37.34
CA VAL A 27 -12.76 -2.04 -37.79
C VAL A 27 -11.98 -1.15 -36.81
N ALA A 28 -12.55 -0.02 -36.40
CA ALA A 28 -11.94 0.85 -35.40
C ALA A 28 -11.72 0.13 -34.08
N LEU A 29 -12.72 -0.60 -33.58
CA LEU A 29 -12.60 -1.39 -32.35
C LEU A 29 -11.50 -2.45 -32.46
N ALA A 30 -11.43 -3.18 -33.58
CA ALA A 30 -10.41 -4.19 -33.82
C ALA A 30 -8.99 -3.60 -33.84
N LEU A 31 -8.81 -2.44 -34.50
CA LEU A 31 -7.53 -1.72 -34.49
C LEU A 31 -7.15 -1.23 -33.10
N ILE A 32 -8.11 -0.69 -32.35
CA ILE A 32 -7.89 -0.20 -30.98
C ILE A 32 -7.49 -1.35 -30.05
N VAL A 33 -8.17 -2.49 -30.13
CA VAL A 33 -7.81 -3.69 -29.35
C VAL A 33 -6.43 -4.18 -29.73
N ALA A 34 -6.09 -4.23 -31.02
CA ALA A 34 -4.75 -4.60 -31.48
C ALA A 34 -3.66 -3.65 -30.94
N VAL A 35 -3.92 -2.34 -30.94
CA VAL A 35 -3.04 -1.34 -30.31
C VAL A 35 -2.95 -1.56 -28.80
N GLY A 36 -4.07 -1.83 -28.13
CA GLY A 36 -4.12 -2.17 -26.71
C GLY A 36 -3.25 -3.39 -26.36
N THR A 37 -3.29 -4.45 -27.17
CA THR A 37 -2.43 -5.62 -27.02
C THR A 37 -0.95 -5.29 -27.22
N VAL A 38 -0.61 -4.40 -28.15
CA VAL A 38 0.78 -3.93 -28.32
C VAL A 38 1.24 -3.12 -27.11
N ILE A 39 0.40 -2.24 -26.57
CA ILE A 39 0.68 -1.47 -25.35
C ILE A 39 0.91 -2.41 -24.16
N GLU A 40 0.06 -3.41 -24.00
CA GLU A 40 0.18 -4.44 -22.96
C GLU A 40 1.51 -5.19 -23.04
N SER A 41 1.94 -5.57 -24.25
CA SER A 41 3.21 -6.27 -24.49
C SER A 41 4.47 -5.40 -24.27
N ARG A 42 4.36 -4.10 -24.53
CA ARG A 42 5.47 -3.13 -24.36
C ARG A 42 5.61 -2.64 -22.92
N TYR A 43 4.49 -2.43 -22.26
CA TYR A 43 4.42 -1.96 -20.89
C TYR A 43 3.90 -3.08 -20.00
N ASN A 44 2.63 -3.07 -19.61
CA ASN A 44 2.00 -4.15 -18.87
C ASN A 44 0.47 -4.05 -19.00
N ALA A 45 -0.23 -5.05 -18.47
CA ALA A 45 -1.69 -5.12 -18.50
C ALA A 45 -2.38 -3.97 -17.74
N GLN A 46 -1.76 -3.45 -16.67
CA GLN A 46 -2.33 -2.34 -15.90
C GLN A 46 -2.35 -1.05 -16.72
N VAL A 47 -1.26 -0.74 -17.43
CA VAL A 47 -1.14 0.43 -18.31
C VAL A 47 -2.11 0.34 -19.48
N ALA A 48 -2.19 -0.82 -20.16
CA ALA A 48 -3.15 -1.03 -21.24
C ALA A 48 -4.61 -0.92 -20.76
N GLY A 49 -4.88 -1.42 -19.54
CA GLY A 49 -6.14 -1.26 -18.85
C GLY A 49 -6.52 0.21 -18.65
N LEU A 50 -5.62 1.02 -18.08
CA LEU A 50 -5.86 2.44 -17.81
C LEU A 50 -6.00 3.28 -19.09
N LEU A 51 -5.19 3.00 -20.11
CA LEU A 51 -5.14 3.81 -21.32
C LEU A 51 -6.25 3.47 -22.32
N VAL A 52 -6.58 2.18 -22.46
CA VAL A 52 -7.52 1.67 -23.48
C VAL A 52 -8.76 1.08 -22.83
N TYR A 53 -8.64 -0.06 -22.15
CA TYR A 53 -9.79 -0.92 -21.86
C TYR A 53 -10.76 -0.38 -20.80
N ARG A 54 -10.27 0.41 -19.83
CA ARG A 54 -11.08 1.05 -18.78
C ARG A 54 -11.31 2.54 -19.04
N SER A 55 -10.98 3.01 -20.24
CA SER A 55 -11.18 4.41 -20.62
C SER A 55 -12.65 4.68 -20.98
N GLY A 56 -13.15 5.86 -20.62
CA GLY A 56 -14.53 6.23 -20.93
C GLY A 56 -14.82 6.30 -22.44
N TRP A 57 -13.82 6.65 -23.26
CA TRP A 57 -14.00 6.68 -24.72
C TRP A 57 -14.15 5.28 -25.32
N PHE A 58 -13.45 4.28 -24.78
CA PHE A 58 -13.59 2.89 -25.24
C PHE A 58 -14.96 2.33 -24.84
N GLU A 59 -15.40 2.62 -23.61
CA GLU A 59 -16.75 2.30 -23.14
C GLU A 59 -17.83 2.93 -24.04
N TRP A 60 -17.66 4.19 -24.44
CA TRP A 60 -18.57 4.84 -25.39
C TRP A 60 -18.62 4.14 -26.75
N LEU A 61 -17.50 3.63 -27.27
CA LEU A 61 -17.49 2.85 -28.52
C LEU A 61 -18.25 1.54 -28.38
N LEU A 62 -18.14 0.86 -27.23
CA LEU A 62 -18.90 -0.36 -26.93
C LEU A 62 -20.40 -0.07 -26.81
N ILE A 63 -20.78 1.02 -26.13
CA ILE A 63 -22.18 1.47 -26.05
C ILE A 63 -22.72 1.78 -27.44
N LEU A 64 -21.95 2.50 -28.26
CA LEU A 64 -22.33 2.84 -29.63
C LEU A 64 -22.55 1.59 -30.49
N LEU A 65 -21.69 0.57 -30.33
CA LEU A 65 -21.85 -0.73 -30.99
C LEU A 65 -23.11 -1.45 -30.50
N GLY A 66 -23.37 -1.41 -29.19
CA GLY A 66 -24.59 -1.98 -28.60
C GLY A 66 -25.87 -1.34 -29.13
N VAL A 67 -25.90 0.00 -29.23
CA VAL A 67 -27.01 0.75 -29.81
C VAL A 67 -27.20 0.41 -31.29
N ASN A 68 -26.12 0.29 -32.05
CA ASN A 68 -26.18 -0.14 -33.45
C ASN A 68 -26.80 -1.54 -33.60
N VAL A 69 -26.36 -2.51 -32.80
CA VAL A 69 -26.88 -3.90 -32.83
C VAL A 69 -28.36 -3.92 -32.45
N LEU A 70 -28.75 -3.19 -31.40
CA LEU A 70 -30.14 -3.09 -30.98
C LEU A 70 -31.03 -2.45 -32.07
N ALA A 71 -30.58 -1.35 -32.67
CA ALA A 71 -31.31 -0.67 -33.74
C ALA A 71 -31.44 -1.55 -35.01
N SER A 72 -30.38 -2.29 -35.35
CA SER A 72 -30.35 -3.26 -36.46
C SER A 72 -31.34 -4.41 -36.26
N ALA A 73 -31.52 -4.87 -35.01
CA ALA A 73 -32.57 -5.83 -34.69
C ALA A 73 -33.97 -5.19 -34.86
N LEU A 74 -34.20 -4.03 -34.24
CA LEU A 74 -35.50 -3.37 -34.19
C LEU A 74 -36.04 -2.96 -35.57
N ILE A 75 -35.19 -2.48 -36.49
CA ILE A 75 -35.65 -2.00 -37.82
C ILE A 75 -36.34 -3.08 -38.66
N ARG A 76 -36.10 -4.36 -38.37
CA ARG A 76 -36.69 -5.51 -39.07
C ARG A 76 -38.04 -5.95 -38.50
N PHE A 77 -38.53 -5.29 -37.46
CA PHE A 77 -39.85 -5.55 -36.91
C PHE A 77 -40.95 -5.01 -37.86
N PRO A 78 -42.09 -5.72 -38.06
CA PRO A 78 -42.43 -7.03 -37.50
C PRO A 78 -41.64 -8.18 -38.13
N TYR A 79 -41.16 -9.10 -37.30
CA TYR A 79 -40.31 -10.20 -37.73
C TYR A 79 -41.10 -11.25 -38.53
N GLN A 80 -40.47 -11.79 -39.56
CA GLN A 80 -40.98 -12.91 -40.35
C GLN A 80 -40.18 -14.17 -40.02
N GLN A 81 -40.74 -15.36 -40.27
CA GLN A 81 -40.09 -16.66 -40.05
C GLN A 81 -38.65 -16.68 -40.59
N LYS A 82 -38.41 -16.13 -41.80
CA LYS A 82 -37.08 -16.04 -42.43
C LYS A 82 -36.05 -15.15 -41.70
N HIS A 83 -36.47 -14.29 -40.76
CA HIS A 83 -35.60 -13.41 -39.98
C HIS A 83 -35.25 -14.00 -38.60
N LEU A 84 -35.85 -15.14 -38.23
CA LEU A 84 -35.78 -15.67 -36.87
C LEU A 84 -34.33 -15.87 -36.39
N GLY A 85 -33.49 -16.56 -37.16
CA GLY A 85 -32.07 -16.75 -36.82
C GLY A 85 -31.33 -15.43 -36.62
N PHE A 86 -31.52 -14.46 -37.52
CA PHE A 86 -30.90 -13.13 -37.40
C PHE A 86 -31.32 -12.42 -36.11
N VAL A 87 -32.61 -12.41 -35.80
CA VAL A 87 -33.16 -11.72 -34.62
C VAL A 87 -32.68 -12.37 -33.33
N ILE A 88 -32.67 -13.70 -33.27
CA ILE A 88 -32.20 -14.44 -32.09
C ILE A 88 -30.71 -14.17 -31.83
N THR A 89 -29.86 -14.19 -32.88
CA THR A 89 -28.43 -13.85 -32.73
C THR A 89 -28.24 -12.44 -32.17
N HIS A 90 -28.95 -11.44 -32.68
CA HIS A 90 -28.81 -10.07 -32.20
C HIS A 90 -29.40 -9.89 -30.79
N LEU A 91 -30.49 -10.57 -30.47
CA LEU A 91 -31.04 -10.59 -29.12
C LEU A 91 -30.05 -11.18 -28.12
N GLY A 92 -29.37 -12.29 -28.47
CA GLY A 92 -28.30 -12.86 -27.65
C GLY A 92 -27.17 -11.87 -27.37
N LEU A 93 -26.75 -11.10 -28.39
CA LEU A 93 -25.73 -10.07 -28.22
C LEU A 93 -26.21 -8.92 -27.31
N VAL A 94 -27.45 -8.46 -27.47
CA VAL A 94 -28.03 -7.41 -26.61
C VAL A 94 -28.11 -7.89 -25.15
N VAL A 95 -28.54 -9.14 -24.91
CA VAL A 95 -28.58 -9.72 -23.56
C VAL A 95 -27.17 -9.84 -22.98
N LEU A 96 -26.16 -10.22 -23.76
CA LEU A 96 -24.75 -10.22 -23.34
C LEU A 96 -24.27 -8.82 -22.92
N LEU A 97 -24.59 -7.79 -23.70
CA LEU A 97 -24.22 -6.41 -23.39
C LEU A 97 -24.90 -5.91 -22.11
N ILE A 98 -26.19 -6.22 -21.92
CA ILE A 98 -26.89 -5.90 -20.67
C ILE A 98 -26.23 -6.58 -19.48
N GLY A 99 -25.90 -7.87 -19.62
CA GLY A 99 -25.17 -8.60 -18.59
C GLY A 99 -23.79 -8.00 -18.29
N ALA A 100 -23.08 -7.52 -19.30
CA ALA A 100 -21.79 -6.83 -19.12
C ALA A 100 -21.94 -5.51 -18.35
N VAL A 101 -22.95 -4.69 -18.67
CA VAL A 101 -23.26 -3.44 -17.94
C VAL A 101 -23.65 -3.73 -16.49
N MET A 102 -24.43 -4.80 -16.24
CA MET A 102 -24.74 -5.22 -14.86
C MET A 102 -23.48 -5.62 -14.09
N THR A 103 -22.53 -6.32 -14.73
CA THR A 103 -21.25 -6.67 -14.10
C THR A 103 -20.40 -5.43 -13.82
N SER A 104 -20.38 -4.42 -14.71
CA SER A 104 -19.55 -3.24 -14.51
C SER A 104 -20.07 -2.32 -13.40
N GLU A 105 -21.39 -2.20 -13.24
CA GLU A 105 -22.00 -1.27 -12.27
C GLU A 105 -22.24 -1.89 -10.89
N LEU A 106 -22.57 -3.19 -10.83
CA LEU A 106 -22.96 -3.87 -9.60
C LEU A 106 -21.99 -5.00 -9.21
N GLY A 107 -20.99 -5.25 -10.06
CA GLY A 107 -19.98 -6.26 -9.79
C GLY A 107 -18.99 -5.80 -8.73
N LEU A 108 -18.38 -6.78 -8.07
CA LEU A 108 -17.24 -6.55 -7.18
C LEU A 108 -16.13 -7.48 -7.63
N ASP A 109 -14.93 -6.93 -7.77
CA ASP A 109 -13.70 -7.68 -8.04
C ASP A 109 -12.58 -7.12 -7.16
N GLY A 110 -11.89 -8.00 -6.45
CA GLY A 110 -10.86 -7.60 -5.50
C GLY A 110 -10.10 -8.79 -4.94
N SER A 111 -9.19 -8.51 -4.01
CA SER A 111 -8.34 -9.49 -3.35
C SER A 111 -8.55 -9.48 -1.85
N LEU A 112 -8.72 -10.66 -1.26
CA LEU A 112 -8.80 -10.89 0.17
C LEU A 112 -7.56 -11.67 0.62
N ARG A 113 -6.75 -11.07 1.48
CA ARG A 113 -5.60 -11.74 2.10
C ARG A 113 -6.00 -12.30 3.46
N VAL A 114 -5.80 -13.59 3.68
CA VAL A 114 -6.11 -14.24 4.97
C VAL A 114 -4.87 -14.98 5.44
N VAL A 115 -4.41 -14.69 6.66
CA VAL A 115 -3.28 -15.38 7.28
C VAL A 115 -3.73 -16.68 7.93
N GLU A 116 -2.87 -17.70 7.89
CA GLU A 116 -3.14 -18.99 8.50
C GLU A 116 -3.35 -18.87 10.01
N GLY A 117 -4.43 -19.46 10.51
CA GLY A 117 -4.90 -19.32 11.88
C GLY A 117 -5.69 -18.05 12.16
N GLN A 118 -6.03 -17.25 11.13
CA GLN A 118 -6.76 -16.00 11.29
C GLN A 118 -8.03 -15.93 10.46
N GLN A 119 -8.88 -14.95 10.78
CA GLN A 119 -10.02 -14.57 9.97
C GLN A 119 -9.86 -13.18 9.36
N ASN A 120 -10.37 -13.00 8.14
CA ASN A 120 -10.49 -11.69 7.49
C ASN A 120 -11.77 -11.61 6.66
N HIS A 121 -12.31 -10.41 6.49
CA HIS A 121 -13.47 -10.11 5.64
C HIS A 121 -13.24 -8.87 4.75
N ILE A 122 -12.08 -8.23 4.83
CA ILE A 122 -11.78 -6.99 4.12
C ILE A 122 -11.19 -7.31 2.75
N VAL A 123 -11.91 -6.97 1.69
CA VAL A 123 -11.49 -7.14 0.30
C VAL A 123 -10.86 -5.84 -0.18
N ALA A 124 -9.60 -5.87 -0.59
CA ALA A 124 -8.97 -4.77 -1.30
C ALA A 124 -9.47 -4.76 -2.76
N VAL A 125 -9.97 -3.62 -3.23
CA VAL A 125 -10.44 -3.45 -4.61
C VAL A 125 -9.43 -2.66 -5.43
N SER A 126 -9.53 -2.74 -6.76
CA SER A 126 -8.55 -2.09 -7.65
C SER A 126 -8.66 -0.56 -7.73
N GLU A 127 -9.72 0.02 -7.17
CA GLU A 127 -9.95 1.46 -7.17
C GLU A 127 -9.14 2.11 -6.06
N MET A 128 -8.54 3.26 -6.33
CA MET A 128 -7.83 4.03 -5.31
C MET A 128 -8.84 4.87 -4.53
N SER A 129 -8.59 5.16 -3.26
CA SER A 129 -9.37 6.10 -2.48
C SER A 129 -8.51 6.94 -1.54
N LEU A 130 -8.95 8.18 -1.32
CA LEU A 130 -8.54 9.00 -0.19
C LEU A 130 -9.57 8.78 0.92
N LYS A 131 -9.18 8.10 1.99
CA LYS A 131 -10.00 7.94 3.19
C LYS A 131 -9.70 9.06 4.15
N VAL A 132 -10.74 9.72 4.64
CA VAL A 132 -10.65 10.84 5.58
C VAL A 132 -11.45 10.48 6.82
N ALA A 133 -10.75 10.34 7.94
CA ALA A 133 -11.35 10.11 9.24
C ALA A 133 -11.36 11.43 10.03
N ASP A 134 -12.53 11.78 10.58
CA ASP A 134 -12.65 12.89 11.53
C ASP A 134 -12.24 12.38 12.91
N ALA A 135 -11.13 12.90 13.45
CA ALA A 135 -10.54 12.42 14.69
C ALA A 135 -11.45 12.63 15.93
N GLN A 136 -12.46 13.51 15.85
CA GLN A 136 -13.41 13.75 16.94
C GLN A 136 -14.70 12.95 16.78
N LYS A 137 -15.15 12.71 15.54
CA LYS A 137 -16.43 12.01 15.28
C LYS A 137 -16.27 10.51 15.07
N GLY A 138 -15.06 10.01 14.86
CA GLY A 138 -14.79 8.60 14.59
C GLY A 138 -15.39 8.10 13.26
N THR A 139 -15.84 9.00 12.38
CA THR A 139 -16.42 8.64 11.09
C THR A 139 -15.35 8.67 10.00
N VAL A 140 -15.23 7.57 9.24
CA VAL A 140 -14.36 7.46 8.07
C VAL A 140 -15.18 7.64 6.79
N LYS A 141 -14.74 8.51 5.90
CA LYS A 141 -15.32 8.68 4.55
C LYS A 141 -14.29 8.33 3.49
N SER A 142 -14.67 7.48 2.54
CA SER A 142 -13.86 7.18 1.36
C SER A 142 -14.25 8.10 0.20
N TYR A 143 -13.24 8.73 -0.42
CA TYR A 143 -13.40 9.46 -1.67
C TYR A 143 -12.65 8.72 -2.77
N LEU A 144 -13.40 8.08 -3.69
CA LEU A 144 -12.84 7.29 -4.78
C LEU A 144 -12.01 8.16 -5.74
N PHE A 145 -10.89 7.60 -6.18
CA PHE A 145 -9.91 8.23 -7.04
C PHE A 145 -9.62 7.31 -8.24
N LYS A 146 -9.90 7.78 -9.45
CA LYS A 146 -9.52 7.05 -10.67
C LYS A 146 -8.04 7.33 -10.96
N ARG A 147 -7.23 6.28 -10.91
CA ARG A 147 -5.80 6.36 -11.24
C ARG A 147 -5.59 6.89 -12.66
N SER A 148 -4.64 7.79 -12.83
CA SER A 148 -4.24 8.39 -14.11
C SER A 148 -2.78 8.11 -14.39
N LEU A 149 -2.40 8.06 -15.67
CA LEU A 149 -1.00 7.98 -16.11
C LEU A 149 -0.36 9.37 -16.25
N GLU A 150 -1.18 10.43 -16.21
CA GLU A 150 -0.75 11.82 -16.30
C GLU A 150 -0.88 12.51 -14.94
N PRO A 151 0.01 13.48 -14.64
CA PRO A 151 -0.13 14.32 -13.46
C PRO A 151 -1.41 15.17 -13.56
N LEU A 152 -2.16 15.25 -12.46
CA LEU A 152 -3.42 15.97 -12.41
C LEU A 152 -3.37 17.08 -11.36
N ASN A 153 -4.02 18.20 -11.65
CA ASN A 153 -4.17 19.32 -10.72
C ASN A 153 -5.57 19.32 -10.10
N GLY A 154 -5.74 19.96 -8.95
CA GLY A 154 -6.94 19.88 -8.11
C GLY A 154 -8.29 20.14 -8.81
N LYS A 155 -8.32 20.97 -9.86
CA LYS A 155 -9.54 21.20 -10.67
C LYS A 155 -9.95 19.98 -11.51
N GLN A 156 -9.00 19.17 -11.96
CA GLN A 156 -9.25 17.98 -12.78
C GLN A 156 -9.64 16.76 -11.93
N LEU A 157 -9.34 16.80 -10.64
CA LEU A 157 -9.54 15.68 -9.73
C LEU A 157 -10.99 15.55 -9.24
N GLY A 158 -11.79 16.62 -9.28
CA GLY A 158 -13.23 16.55 -8.99
C GLY A 158 -13.60 16.35 -7.51
N PHE A 159 -12.74 16.76 -6.57
CA PHE A 159 -12.93 16.59 -5.12
C PHE A 159 -13.67 17.77 -4.45
N ASP A 160 -14.63 18.38 -5.15
CA ASP A 160 -15.45 19.47 -4.58
C ASP A 160 -16.24 19.03 -3.34
N LYS A 161 -16.62 17.75 -3.30
CA LYS A 161 -17.30 17.15 -2.15
C LYS A 161 -16.39 17.09 -0.92
N LEU A 162 -15.13 16.66 -1.07
CA LEU A 162 -14.13 16.66 0.00
C LEU A 162 -13.97 18.08 0.56
N ARG A 163 -13.76 19.06 -0.34
CA ARG A 163 -13.60 20.47 0.02
C ARG A 163 -14.79 21.00 0.82
N LYS A 164 -16.01 20.78 0.34
CA LYS A 164 -17.24 21.25 1.02
C LYS A 164 -17.47 20.60 2.38
N GLU A 165 -17.08 19.34 2.55
CA GLU A 165 -17.35 18.59 3.77
C GLU A 165 -16.27 18.71 4.85
N THR A 166 -15.02 18.98 4.46
CA THR A 166 -13.85 18.92 5.37
C THR A 166 -12.97 20.17 5.32
N GLY A 167 -13.17 21.05 4.34
CA GLY A 167 -12.24 22.14 4.05
C GLY A 167 -10.88 21.65 3.51
N LEU A 168 -10.73 20.36 3.20
CA LEU A 168 -9.51 19.82 2.58
C LEU A 168 -9.57 19.91 1.06
N VAL A 169 -8.44 20.26 0.46
CA VAL A 169 -8.27 20.40 -0.99
C VAL A 169 -7.20 19.42 -1.45
N LEU A 170 -7.61 18.54 -2.36
CA LEU A 170 -6.69 17.74 -3.15
C LEU A 170 -6.12 18.63 -4.27
N ASP A 171 -4.84 18.95 -4.17
CA ASP A 171 -4.23 20.01 -4.99
C ASP A 171 -3.45 19.44 -6.17
N ARG A 172 -2.75 18.32 -5.97
CA ARG A 172 -1.94 17.66 -7.01
C ARG A 172 -2.00 16.14 -6.90
N PHE A 173 -1.83 15.48 -8.03
CA PHE A 173 -1.61 14.04 -8.16
C PHE A 173 -0.40 13.80 -9.05
N LEU A 174 0.49 12.92 -8.59
CA LEU A 174 1.64 12.43 -9.34
C LEU A 174 1.44 10.94 -9.61
N PRO A 175 1.46 10.51 -10.89
CA PRO A 175 1.13 9.13 -11.26
C PRO A 175 2.23 8.13 -10.88
N PHE A 176 3.49 8.58 -10.87
CA PHE A 176 4.67 7.74 -10.66
C PHE A 176 5.65 8.46 -9.75
N VAL A 177 5.89 7.88 -8.59
CA VAL A 177 6.79 8.43 -7.57
C VAL A 177 7.64 7.34 -6.94
N ALA A 178 8.81 7.74 -6.46
CA ALA A 178 9.59 6.98 -5.51
C ALA A 178 9.61 7.73 -4.17
N ARG A 179 9.64 6.96 -3.07
CA ARG A 179 9.88 7.48 -1.73
C ARG A 179 11.38 7.68 -1.57
N GLU A 180 11.77 8.87 -1.15
CA GLU A 180 13.15 9.19 -0.82
C GLU A 180 13.21 9.74 0.60
N GLN A 181 13.99 9.09 1.45
CA GLN A 181 14.16 9.55 2.83
C GLN A 181 15.17 10.71 2.81
N SER A 182 14.68 11.90 3.14
CA SER A 182 15.52 13.08 3.34
C SER A 182 15.52 13.46 4.82
N PHE A 183 16.29 14.48 5.21
CA PHE A 183 16.31 14.96 6.58
C PHE A 183 16.06 16.47 6.62
N ALA A 184 15.22 16.90 7.56
CA ALA A 184 14.93 18.31 7.80
C ALA A 184 15.16 18.65 9.29
N SER A 185 15.32 19.94 9.59
CA SER A 185 15.45 20.41 10.97
C SER A 185 14.21 20.01 11.79
N ALA A 186 14.46 19.42 12.96
CA ALA A 186 13.43 18.94 13.86
C ALA A 186 12.60 20.10 14.42
N PRO A 187 11.26 19.98 14.50
CA PRO A 187 10.45 20.93 15.25
C PRO A 187 10.82 20.92 16.74
N PRO A 188 10.59 22.01 17.49
CA PRO A 188 11.01 22.14 18.89
C PRO A 188 10.57 20.98 19.78
N GLU A 189 9.38 20.43 19.52
CA GLU A 189 8.82 19.30 20.27
C GLU A 189 9.61 17.99 20.05
N ALA A 190 10.11 17.74 18.84
CA ALA A 190 10.88 16.53 18.51
C ALA A 190 12.31 16.55 19.09
N VAL A 191 12.84 17.76 19.33
CA VAL A 191 14.11 17.94 20.05
C VAL A 191 13.95 17.56 21.53
N LEU A 192 12.82 17.95 22.14
CA LEU A 192 12.54 17.68 23.56
C LEU A 192 12.29 16.20 23.87
N THR A 193 11.78 15.43 22.91
CA THR A 193 11.53 13.98 23.05
C THR A 193 12.75 13.12 22.75
N GLY A 194 13.90 13.71 22.37
CA GLY A 194 15.11 13.00 21.98
C GLY A 194 14.98 12.25 20.64
N ALA A 195 13.98 12.63 19.84
CA ALA A 195 13.67 12.04 18.55
C ALA A 195 14.51 12.61 17.40
N ALA A 196 15.17 13.75 17.62
CA ALA A 196 16.05 14.43 16.69
C ALA A 196 17.52 14.03 16.87
N ASP A 197 18.23 13.81 15.77
CA ASP A 197 19.61 13.33 15.76
C ASP A 197 20.45 14.06 14.70
N ALA A 198 21.79 14.01 14.84
CA ALA A 198 22.66 14.71 13.92
C ALA A 198 22.76 13.96 12.58
N VAL A 199 22.54 14.70 11.50
CA VAL A 199 22.65 14.22 10.14
C VAL A 199 23.67 15.05 9.37
N ILE A 200 24.52 14.38 8.61
CA ILE A 200 25.48 15.01 7.71
C ILE A 200 25.24 14.52 6.30
N GLU A 201 25.18 15.47 5.38
CA GLU A 201 25.30 15.21 3.95
C GLU A 201 26.72 15.53 3.50
N PHE A 202 27.29 14.68 2.66
CA PHE A 202 28.61 14.92 2.12
C PHE A 202 28.73 14.42 0.67
N THR A 203 29.63 15.04 -0.07
CA THR A 203 30.01 14.62 -1.42
C THR A 203 31.47 14.18 -1.40
N LEU A 204 31.72 12.94 -1.82
CA LEU A 204 33.05 12.39 -2.06
C LEU A 204 33.30 12.31 -3.56
N GLY A 205 34.15 13.19 -4.07
CA GLY A 205 34.61 13.22 -5.44
C GLY A 205 35.88 12.40 -5.65
N SER A 206 35.87 11.57 -6.69
CA SER A 206 37.05 10.84 -7.16
C SER A 206 37.13 10.89 -8.68
N SER A 207 38.34 10.99 -9.22
CA SER A 207 38.58 10.87 -10.67
C SER A 207 38.18 9.49 -11.22
N THR A 208 38.07 8.48 -10.36
CA THR A 208 37.86 7.07 -10.77
C THR A 208 36.37 6.67 -10.81
N PHE A 209 35.55 7.21 -9.90
CA PHE A 209 34.13 6.83 -9.76
C PHE A 209 33.16 8.02 -9.74
N GLY A 210 33.65 9.22 -10.06
CA GLY A 210 32.84 10.43 -10.05
C GLY A 210 32.52 10.93 -8.64
N ASN A 211 31.49 11.78 -8.55
CA ASN A 211 31.01 12.35 -7.28
C ASN A 211 29.93 11.45 -6.69
N ALA A 212 30.16 10.94 -5.49
CA ALA A 212 29.17 10.23 -4.70
C ALA A 212 28.65 11.16 -3.59
N ARG A 213 27.34 11.42 -3.56
CA ARG A 213 26.67 12.25 -2.55
C ARG A 213 25.81 11.35 -1.66
N GLU A 214 26.00 11.42 -0.35
CA GLU A 214 25.39 10.50 0.60
C GLU A 214 25.03 11.19 1.93
N TRP A 215 24.15 10.54 2.70
CA TRP A 215 23.74 10.96 4.04
C TRP A 215 24.24 9.98 5.10
N LEU A 216 24.74 10.51 6.22
CA LEU A 216 25.03 9.75 7.44
C LEU A 216 24.14 10.25 8.58
N HIS A 217 23.48 9.31 9.26
CA HIS A 217 22.58 9.59 10.37
C HIS A 217 23.11 8.96 11.66
N SER A 218 23.30 9.77 12.71
CA SER A 218 24.06 9.33 13.90
C SER A 218 23.51 8.13 14.67
N LYS A 219 22.21 7.80 14.54
CA LYS A 219 21.61 6.58 15.11
C LYS A 219 21.33 5.47 14.10
N GLU A 220 20.53 5.77 13.08
CA GLU A 220 20.00 4.77 12.14
C GLU A 220 21.01 4.29 11.08
N ARG A 221 21.86 5.20 10.58
CA ARG A 221 22.90 4.88 9.58
C ARG A 221 24.21 5.60 9.91
N PRO A 222 24.90 5.19 11.01
CA PRO A 222 26.07 5.90 11.48
C PRO A 222 27.30 5.66 10.60
N GLU A 223 27.26 4.66 9.71
CA GLU A 223 28.38 4.25 8.87
C GLU A 223 27.92 4.00 7.42
N ALA A 224 28.79 4.30 6.45
CA ALA A 224 28.59 4.03 5.04
C ALA A 224 29.92 3.64 4.38
N GLN A 225 29.92 2.63 3.52
CA GLN A 225 31.10 2.21 2.78
C GLN A 225 31.04 2.76 1.36
N ILE A 226 32.04 3.55 0.94
CA ILE A 226 32.16 4.05 -0.44
C ILE A 226 33.52 3.63 -1.00
N GLY A 227 33.49 2.72 -1.97
CA GLY A 227 34.70 2.07 -2.47
C GLY A 227 35.47 1.38 -1.31
N PRO A 228 36.79 1.56 -1.19
CA PRO A 228 37.58 0.98 -0.10
C PRO A 228 37.53 1.79 1.21
N THR A 229 36.75 2.88 1.27
CA THR A 229 36.73 3.80 2.42
C THR A 229 35.47 3.62 3.26
N LEU A 230 35.65 3.41 4.57
CA LEU A 230 34.56 3.42 5.56
C LEU A 230 34.35 4.84 6.08
N LEU A 231 33.15 5.38 5.94
CA LEU A 231 32.76 6.67 6.50
C LEU A 231 31.88 6.45 7.72
N LYS A 232 32.08 7.26 8.77
CA LYS A 232 31.36 7.14 10.05
C LYS A 232 31.04 8.50 10.63
N VAL A 233 29.82 8.70 11.12
CA VAL A 233 29.46 9.87 11.92
C VAL A 233 29.55 9.56 13.42
N VAL A 234 30.12 10.49 14.19
CA VAL A 234 30.31 10.42 15.64
C VAL A 234 29.77 11.71 16.26
N VAL A 235 28.84 11.58 17.20
CA VAL A 235 28.30 12.76 17.92
C VAL A 235 29.07 12.94 19.23
N ASP A 236 29.90 13.98 19.26
CA ASP A 236 30.73 14.38 20.38
C ASP A 236 29.85 15.08 21.43
N THR A 237 29.49 14.39 22.52
CA THR A 237 28.62 14.91 23.60
C THR A 237 29.31 15.91 24.54
N GLY A 238 30.45 16.49 24.13
CA GLY A 238 31.21 17.46 24.93
C GLY A 238 31.91 16.88 26.17
N LYS A 239 31.89 15.57 26.39
CA LYS A 239 32.66 14.90 27.46
C LYS A 239 33.85 14.13 26.89
N THR A 240 34.82 14.84 26.32
CA THR A 240 36.08 14.22 25.89
C THR A 240 37.17 14.38 26.96
N LYS A 241 37.44 13.30 27.69
CA LYS A 241 38.82 12.85 27.87
C LYS A 241 38.89 11.36 27.52
N PRO A 242 39.84 10.92 26.67
CA PRO A 242 40.02 9.50 26.41
C PRO A 242 40.61 8.85 27.68
N GLY A 243 39.79 8.05 28.37
CA GLY A 243 40.25 7.28 29.51
C GLY A 243 41.11 6.10 29.05
N LYS A 244 42.36 6.02 29.53
CA LYS A 244 43.20 4.81 29.43
C LYS A 244 42.43 3.58 29.97
N PRO A 245 42.68 2.37 29.45
CA PRO A 245 41.98 1.18 29.91
C PRO A 245 42.36 0.88 31.35
N VAL A 246 41.44 1.17 32.29
CA VAL A 246 41.59 0.77 33.69
C VAL A 246 40.85 -0.55 33.87
N ARG A 247 41.60 -1.66 33.91
CA ARG A 247 41.13 -2.88 34.58
C ARG A 247 41.12 -2.59 36.08
N LYS A 248 39.94 -2.45 36.71
CA LYS A 248 39.80 -2.55 38.16
C LYS A 248 38.65 -3.47 38.53
N LYS A 249 38.98 -4.49 39.34
CA LYS A 249 38.07 -5.37 40.08
C LYS A 249 37.14 -4.52 40.94
N ILE A 250 35.83 -4.77 40.86
CA ILE A 250 34.81 -4.09 41.66
C ILE A 250 34.64 -4.84 42.98
N PRO A 251 34.82 -4.20 44.16
CA PRO A 251 34.40 -4.76 45.43
C PRO A 251 32.90 -4.53 45.64
N MET A 252 32.26 -5.55 46.18
CA MET A 252 30.83 -5.70 46.36
C MET A 252 30.38 -5.00 47.65
N HIS A 253 30.21 -3.67 47.62
CA HIS A 253 29.35 -2.92 48.55
C HIS A 253 29.24 -1.46 48.12
N SER A 254 28.28 -1.18 47.24
CA SER A 254 27.67 0.15 47.00
C SER A 254 26.59 0.08 45.91
N ALA A 255 25.96 -1.08 45.72
CA ALA A 255 24.86 -1.25 44.77
C ALA A 255 23.54 -0.65 45.30
N GLU A 256 23.40 -0.45 46.61
CA GLU A 256 22.12 -0.01 47.21
C GLU A 256 21.94 1.52 47.20
N SER A 257 23.00 2.34 47.28
CA SER A 257 22.86 3.81 47.25
C SER A 257 22.76 4.41 45.83
N LEU A 258 23.13 3.65 44.81
CA LEU A 258 22.95 4.03 43.40
C LEU A 258 21.55 3.71 42.90
N ILE A 259 20.85 2.74 43.50
CA ILE A 259 19.47 2.42 43.15
C ILE A 259 18.52 3.53 43.62
N ASP A 260 18.75 4.16 44.78
CA ASP A 260 17.89 5.26 45.26
C ASP A 260 18.09 6.59 44.50
N GLN A 261 19.28 6.86 43.93
CA GLN A 261 19.52 8.07 43.14
C GLN A 261 19.19 7.91 41.65
N ILE A 262 19.14 6.68 41.12
CA ILE A 262 18.68 6.41 39.74
C ILE A 262 17.14 6.34 39.67
N THR A 263 16.45 6.12 40.79
CA THR A 263 14.99 6.04 40.82
C THR A 263 14.27 7.40 40.76
N THR A 264 14.99 8.53 40.87
CA THR A 264 14.37 9.88 40.94
C THR A 264 14.71 10.80 39.77
N SER A 265 15.24 10.27 38.66
CA SER A 265 15.41 11.03 37.42
C SER A 265 15.41 10.12 36.18
N ALA A 266 14.52 9.13 36.17
CA ALA A 266 14.07 8.50 34.92
C ALA A 266 12.76 9.20 34.53
N ALA A 267 12.62 9.48 33.23
CA ALA A 267 11.46 10.05 32.57
C ALA A 267 10.16 9.96 33.37
N ALA A 268 9.46 11.11 33.48
CA ALA A 268 8.09 11.14 33.97
C ALA A 268 7.33 9.93 33.44
N PRO A 269 6.74 9.09 34.30
CA PRO A 269 5.97 7.94 33.84
C PRO A 269 4.91 8.48 32.90
N ALA A 270 4.85 7.91 31.69
CA ALA A 270 3.75 8.05 30.75
C ALA A 270 2.46 8.21 31.55
N ALA A 271 1.92 9.43 31.56
CA ALA A 271 0.80 9.78 32.41
C ALA A 271 -0.30 8.78 32.09
N VAL A 272 -0.55 7.87 33.04
CA VAL A 272 -1.62 6.91 32.94
C VAL A 272 -2.87 7.77 32.77
N ARG A 273 -3.50 7.72 31.59
CA ARG A 273 -4.84 8.28 31.42
C ARG A 273 -5.74 7.56 32.42
N GLU A 274 -6.19 8.27 33.46
CA GLU A 274 -7.05 7.68 34.50
C GLU A 274 -8.26 7.03 33.83
N GLY A 275 -8.50 5.76 34.16
CA GLY A 275 -9.59 4.97 33.57
C GLY A 275 -9.25 4.19 32.30
N ALA A 276 -8.01 4.23 31.77
CA ALA A 276 -7.62 3.38 30.65
C ALA A 276 -7.74 1.87 30.98
N GLU A 277 -8.35 1.11 30.08
CA GLU A 277 -8.61 -0.32 30.24
C GLU A 277 -7.99 -1.16 29.12
N VAL A 278 -7.72 -2.42 29.45
CA VAL A 278 -7.28 -3.46 28.51
C VAL A 278 -8.36 -4.53 28.49
N VAL A 279 -8.94 -4.78 27.32
CA VAL A 279 -9.97 -5.81 27.13
C VAL A 279 -9.36 -6.94 26.32
N ILE A 280 -9.32 -8.13 26.89
CA ILE A 280 -8.86 -9.35 26.23
C ILE A 280 -10.08 -10.09 25.71
N ARG A 281 -10.08 -10.39 24.41
CA ARG A 281 -11.14 -11.09 23.70
C ARG A 281 -10.63 -12.39 23.09
N ASP A 282 -11.53 -13.33 22.84
CA ASP A 282 -11.22 -14.51 22.02
C ASP A 282 -11.17 -14.16 20.52
N ALA A 283 -10.85 -15.14 19.68
CA ALA A 283 -10.78 -14.99 18.23
C ALA A 283 -12.15 -14.63 17.60
N GLN A 284 -13.25 -14.93 18.28
CA GLN A 284 -14.62 -14.65 17.88
C GLN A 284 -15.12 -13.27 18.36
N GLY A 285 -14.31 -12.55 19.14
CA GLY A 285 -14.61 -11.21 19.64
C GLY A 285 -15.34 -11.17 20.99
N ALA A 286 -15.60 -12.32 21.62
CA ALA A 286 -16.21 -12.37 22.94
C ALA A 286 -15.23 -11.89 24.02
N GLU A 287 -15.71 -11.06 24.94
CA GLU A 287 -14.90 -10.53 26.03
C GLU A 287 -14.56 -11.61 27.04
N LEU A 288 -13.27 -11.92 27.20
CA LEU A 288 -12.77 -12.89 28.17
C LEU A 288 -12.40 -12.21 29.49
N LYS A 289 -11.79 -11.02 29.42
CA LYS A 289 -11.35 -10.29 30.60
C LYS A 289 -11.14 -8.81 30.33
N ARG A 290 -11.59 -7.95 31.24
CA ARG A 290 -11.32 -6.51 31.28
C ARG A 290 -10.51 -6.17 32.52
N VAL A 291 -9.43 -5.42 32.34
CA VAL A 291 -8.50 -5.05 33.41
C VAL A 291 -8.06 -3.60 33.24
N ALA A 292 -8.04 -2.83 34.32
CA ALA A 292 -7.46 -1.49 34.30
C ALA A 292 -5.97 -1.56 33.90
N LEU A 293 -5.53 -0.65 33.02
CA LEU A 293 -4.16 -0.61 32.52
C LEU A 293 -3.14 -0.46 33.67
N THR A 294 -3.51 0.25 34.74
CA THR A 294 -2.72 0.42 35.97
C THR A 294 -2.38 -0.91 36.65
N SER A 295 -3.35 -1.82 36.71
CA SER A 295 -3.19 -3.16 37.27
C SER A 295 -2.44 -4.08 36.31
N PHE A 296 -2.74 -3.98 35.01
CA PHE A 296 -2.13 -4.79 33.96
C PHE A 296 -0.62 -4.51 33.78
N ARG A 297 -0.18 -3.26 33.99
CA ARG A 297 1.25 -2.90 34.02
C ARG A 297 2.04 -3.62 35.13
N LYS A 298 1.39 -3.91 36.26
CA LYS A 298 2.05 -4.48 37.45
C LYS A 298 1.99 -6.00 37.49
N LYS A 299 0.92 -6.61 36.97
CA LYS A 299 0.70 -8.05 37.03
C LYS A 299 0.26 -8.59 35.67
N PRO A 300 0.95 -9.62 35.13
CA PRO A 300 0.50 -10.28 33.92
C PRO A 300 -0.84 -10.99 34.16
N VAL A 301 -1.64 -11.11 33.10
CA VAL A 301 -2.93 -11.78 33.11
C VAL A 301 -2.79 -13.10 32.37
N THR A 302 -3.22 -14.20 32.97
CA THR A 302 -3.14 -15.53 32.36
C THR A 302 -4.53 -15.98 31.93
N ILE A 303 -4.71 -16.31 30.65
CA ILE A 303 -5.96 -16.82 30.07
C ILE A 303 -5.60 -18.00 29.15
N ASN A 304 -6.29 -19.14 29.27
CA ASN A 304 -6.10 -20.31 28.41
C ASN A 304 -4.63 -20.77 28.25
N GLN A 305 -3.87 -20.79 29.36
CA GLN A 305 -2.43 -21.11 29.42
C GLN A 305 -1.53 -20.11 28.68
N VAL A 306 -2.04 -18.93 28.36
CA VAL A 306 -1.32 -17.82 27.73
C VAL A 306 -1.11 -16.75 28.78
N LYS A 307 0.15 -16.44 29.07
CA LYS A 307 0.51 -15.34 29.96
C LYS A 307 0.64 -14.06 29.13
N ILE A 308 -0.20 -13.09 29.42
CA ILE A 308 -0.26 -11.80 28.73
C ILE A 308 0.36 -10.77 29.65
N SER A 309 1.42 -10.12 29.20
CA SER A 309 2.16 -9.13 29.97
C SER A 309 2.23 -7.80 29.23
N PHE A 310 2.18 -6.72 29.99
CA PHE A 310 2.44 -5.39 29.48
C PHE A 310 3.87 -5.27 28.95
N SER A 311 4.06 -4.61 27.80
CA SER A 311 5.39 -4.27 27.26
C SER A 311 5.61 -2.76 27.27
N LYS A 312 4.82 -2.00 26.49
CA LYS A 312 5.03 -0.56 26.27
C LYS A 312 3.73 0.14 25.89
N VAL A 313 3.59 1.42 26.24
CA VAL A 313 2.57 2.32 25.67
C VAL A 313 3.25 3.27 24.69
N PHE A 314 2.57 3.55 23.59
CA PHE A 314 2.91 4.56 22.60
C PHE A 314 1.77 5.59 22.64
N GLU A 315 2.05 6.77 23.17
CA GLU A 315 1.04 7.83 23.30
C GLU A 315 0.75 8.47 21.94
N GLN A 316 1.75 8.50 21.06
CA GLN A 316 1.70 9.03 19.71
C GLN A 316 2.27 8.00 18.73
N ALA A 317 1.57 6.88 18.56
CA ALA A 317 2.07 5.79 17.74
C ALA A 317 2.13 6.20 16.26
N LEU A 318 3.31 6.05 15.67
CA LEU A 318 3.57 6.20 14.25
C LEU A 318 4.25 4.93 13.74
N VAL A 319 3.83 4.43 12.59
CA VAL A 319 4.47 3.30 11.93
C VAL A 319 5.58 3.83 11.04
N VAL A 320 6.83 3.46 11.30
CA VAL A 320 7.98 3.79 10.45
C VAL A 320 8.69 2.47 10.15
N GLU A 321 8.82 2.13 8.86
CA GLU A 321 9.45 0.88 8.39
C GLU A 321 8.88 -0.39 9.05
N GLY A 322 7.56 -0.45 9.26
CA GLY A 322 6.89 -1.61 9.88
C GLY A 322 7.14 -1.75 11.39
N LYS A 323 7.75 -0.75 12.04
CA LYS A 323 7.91 -0.68 13.50
C LYS A 323 7.12 0.48 14.07
N LEU A 324 6.61 0.31 15.29
CA LEU A 324 5.94 1.38 16.01
C LEU A 324 7.00 2.24 16.70
N VAL A 325 6.95 3.54 16.42
CA VAL A 325 7.72 4.56 17.13
C VAL A 325 6.77 5.52 17.81
N ASP A 326 7.20 6.05 18.96
CA ASP A 326 6.42 7.04 19.72
C ASP A 326 6.85 8.45 19.29
N LYS A 327 6.66 8.74 18.00
CA LYS A 327 7.09 9.99 17.32
C LYS A 327 5.96 10.63 16.51
N GLY A 328 4.72 10.18 16.66
CA GLY A 328 3.58 10.71 15.93
C GLY A 328 3.23 12.14 16.35
N GLU A 329 2.48 12.84 15.51
CA GLU A 329 1.98 14.18 15.84
C GLU A 329 0.92 14.14 16.96
N ARG A 330 0.61 15.31 17.52
CA ARG A 330 -0.40 15.46 18.57
C ARG A 330 -1.77 15.02 18.04
N GLY A 331 -2.27 13.91 18.57
CA GLY A 331 -3.51 13.27 18.09
C GLY A 331 -3.29 11.97 17.31
N ALA A 332 -2.06 11.49 17.15
CA ALA A 332 -1.79 10.14 16.64
C ALA A 332 -2.52 9.06 17.45
N ASN A 333 -2.80 7.93 16.81
CA ASN A 333 -3.54 6.81 17.39
C ASN A 333 -2.72 6.15 18.51
N PRO A 334 -3.09 6.27 19.80
CA PRO A 334 -2.32 5.67 20.87
C PRO A 334 -2.35 4.15 20.76
N ALA A 335 -1.25 3.50 21.12
CA ALA A 335 -1.12 2.06 21.02
C ALA A 335 -0.50 1.44 22.28
N LEU A 336 -0.88 0.19 22.53
CA LEU A 336 -0.40 -0.62 23.62
C LEU A 336 0.30 -1.86 23.06
N GLU A 337 1.59 -2.02 23.34
CA GLU A 337 2.32 -3.25 23.07
C GLU A 337 2.14 -4.23 24.24
N VAL A 338 1.68 -5.43 23.90
CA VAL A 338 1.49 -6.56 24.81
C VAL A 338 2.33 -7.76 24.37
N LYS A 339 2.80 -8.54 25.33
CA LYS A 339 3.54 -9.79 25.11
C LYS A 339 2.69 -10.96 25.53
N PHE A 340 2.50 -11.91 24.63
CA PHE A 340 1.89 -13.20 24.91
C PHE A 340 2.97 -14.28 25.01
N GLU A 341 2.89 -15.08 26.06
CA GLU A 341 3.81 -16.19 26.31
C GLU A 341 3.00 -17.48 26.46
N LYS A 342 3.24 -18.47 25.59
CA LYS A 342 2.60 -19.80 25.62
C LYS A 342 3.63 -20.86 25.22
N GLY A 343 3.87 -21.84 26.09
CA GLY A 343 4.79 -22.96 25.79
C GLY A 343 6.22 -22.54 25.42
N GLY A 344 6.74 -21.47 26.02
CA GLY A 344 8.09 -20.94 25.76
C GLY A 344 8.22 -20.05 24.51
N LYS A 345 7.15 -19.91 23.70
CA LYS A 345 7.10 -18.97 22.58
C LYS A 345 6.55 -17.62 23.06
N VAL A 346 7.26 -16.54 22.74
CA VAL A 346 6.85 -15.17 23.06
C VAL A 346 6.49 -14.44 21.77
N THR A 347 5.25 -13.95 21.66
CA THR A 347 4.78 -13.09 20.58
C THR A 347 4.43 -11.72 21.14
N ARG A 348 4.66 -10.67 20.34
CA ARG A 348 4.29 -9.28 20.69
C ARG A 348 3.11 -8.88 19.82
N GLU A 349 2.18 -8.11 20.36
CA GLU A 349 1.04 -7.56 19.62
C GLU A 349 0.81 -6.11 20.01
N PHE A 350 0.15 -5.36 19.12
CA PHE A 350 -0.15 -3.96 19.30
C PHE A 350 -1.66 -3.74 19.27
N ALA A 351 -2.18 -3.12 20.32
CA ALA A 351 -3.59 -2.78 20.44
C ALA A 351 -3.73 -1.26 20.34
N PHE A 352 -4.42 -0.79 19.29
CA PHE A 352 -4.62 0.63 19.04
C PHE A 352 -5.93 1.12 19.65
N ALA A 353 -5.92 2.32 20.23
CA ALA A 353 -7.05 2.82 20.99
C ALA A 353 -8.15 3.46 20.13
N LYS A 354 -7.78 4.24 19.10
CA LYS A 354 -8.76 4.91 18.22
C LYS A 354 -9.33 3.98 17.16
N TYR A 355 -8.50 3.06 16.65
CA TYR A 355 -8.88 2.09 15.63
C TYR A 355 -8.48 0.68 16.07
N PRO A 356 -9.30 0.01 16.90
CA PRO A 356 -9.00 -1.33 17.38
C PRO A 356 -8.85 -2.37 16.26
N GLY A 357 -9.42 -2.12 15.07
CA GLY A 357 -9.28 -2.99 13.88
C GLY A 357 -7.94 -2.86 13.14
N PHE A 358 -7.14 -1.84 13.45
CA PHE A 358 -5.81 -1.64 12.88
C PHE A 358 -4.79 -2.48 13.65
N SER A 359 -4.07 -3.37 12.95
CA SER A 359 -2.98 -4.17 13.52
C SER A 359 -1.75 -4.04 12.65
N MET A 360 -0.59 -3.77 13.24
CA MET A 360 0.69 -3.87 12.54
C MET A 360 1.15 -5.31 12.36
N ASN A 361 0.64 -6.21 13.20
CA ASN A 361 0.81 -7.64 12.96
C ASN A 361 -0.37 -8.08 12.10
N GLN A 362 -0.19 -8.00 10.79
CA GLN A 362 -1.10 -8.63 9.83
C GLN A 362 -1.22 -10.16 10.03
N ALA A 363 -0.43 -10.73 10.96
CA ALA A 363 -0.46 -12.13 11.40
C ALA A 363 -1.41 -12.39 12.58
N GLY A 364 -1.91 -11.32 13.22
CA GLY A 364 -2.45 -11.27 14.59
C GLY A 364 -1.76 -12.19 15.59
N SER A 365 -2.33 -12.29 16.78
CA SER A 365 -1.79 -13.21 17.77
C SER A 365 -1.95 -14.65 17.27
N ALA A 366 -0.84 -15.35 16.99
CA ALA A 366 -0.78 -16.79 16.72
C ALA A 366 -1.35 -17.68 17.86
N ILE A 367 -1.98 -17.06 18.85
CA ILE A 367 -2.44 -17.63 20.11
C ILE A 367 -3.97 -17.51 20.26
N GLY A 368 -4.67 -16.91 19.28
CA GLY A 368 -6.14 -16.88 19.23
C GLY A 368 -6.80 -15.97 20.27
N LEU A 369 -6.05 -14.98 20.76
CA LEU A 369 -6.51 -13.95 21.69
C LEU A 369 -6.25 -12.59 21.07
N ARG A 370 -7.19 -11.67 21.27
CA ARG A 370 -7.08 -10.27 20.83
C ARG A 370 -7.06 -9.37 22.05
N VAL A 371 -6.26 -8.31 21.98
CA VAL A 371 -6.24 -7.27 23.01
C VAL A 371 -6.74 -5.97 22.41
N ASP A 372 -7.72 -5.36 23.06
CA ASP A 372 -8.16 -4.00 22.75
C ASP A 372 -7.67 -3.06 23.85
N TYR A 373 -7.21 -1.89 23.42
CA TYR A 373 -6.81 -0.81 24.31
C TYR A 373 -7.93 0.23 24.36
N VAL A 374 -8.59 0.37 25.50
CA VAL A 374 -9.77 1.23 25.64
C VAL A 374 -9.40 2.49 26.44
N LEU A 375 -9.67 3.65 25.85
CA LEU A 375 -9.48 4.95 26.49
C LEU A 375 -10.84 5.60 26.79
N PRO A 376 -11.11 6.04 28.04
CA PRO A 376 -12.40 6.64 28.41
C PRO A 376 -12.78 7.87 27.61
N GLU A 377 -11.77 8.67 27.21
CA GLU A 377 -11.93 9.90 26.43
C GLU A 377 -12.34 9.66 24.96
N LEU A 378 -12.23 8.44 24.45
CA LEU A 378 -12.58 8.10 23.06
C LEU A 378 -14.03 7.58 22.90
N GLY A 379 -14.73 7.24 23.99
CA GLY A 379 -16.06 6.61 23.93
C GLY A 379 -16.05 5.20 23.28
N GLU A 380 -17.22 4.57 23.12
CA GLU A 380 -17.37 3.38 22.26
C GLU A 380 -17.22 3.82 20.80
N VAL A 381 -15.98 3.92 20.31
CA VAL A 381 -15.71 4.23 18.91
C VAL A 381 -16.26 3.09 18.05
N ALA A 382 -17.20 3.43 17.16
CA ALA A 382 -17.76 2.50 16.19
C ALA A 382 -16.64 1.81 15.40
N THR A 383 -16.86 0.54 15.08
CA THR A 383 -15.94 -0.44 14.46
C THR A 383 -15.43 -0.09 13.05
N ALA A 384 -15.38 1.19 12.66
CA ALA A 384 -14.87 1.62 11.36
C ALA A 384 -13.35 1.41 11.31
N ALA A 385 -12.92 0.29 10.73
CA ALA A 385 -11.52 0.03 10.47
C ALA A 385 -11.06 0.88 9.27
N MET A 386 -9.97 1.63 9.44
CA MET A 386 -9.15 2.01 8.29
C MET A 386 -8.59 0.71 7.67
N PRO A 387 -8.56 0.57 6.33
CA PRO A 387 -7.99 -0.61 5.71
C PRO A 387 -6.56 -0.79 6.21
N GLN A 388 -6.20 -2.02 6.58
CA GLN A 388 -4.81 -2.34 6.84
C GLN A 388 -4.05 -2.16 5.52
N GLY A 389 -3.11 -1.20 5.52
CA GLY A 389 -2.19 -1.00 4.41
C GLY A 389 -1.48 -2.31 4.08
N HIS A 390 -1.17 -2.49 2.79
CA HIS A 390 -0.57 -3.68 2.18
C HIS A 390 0.71 -4.16 2.92
N PRO A 391 1.14 -5.42 2.69
CA PRO A 391 2.23 -6.08 3.41
C PRO A 391 3.55 -5.35 3.19
N ALA A 392 4.46 -5.64 4.11
CA ALA A 392 5.86 -5.28 4.05
C ALA A 392 6.43 -5.36 2.62
N VAL A 393 7.26 -4.36 2.30
CA VAL A 393 8.42 -4.45 1.41
C VAL A 393 8.86 -5.91 1.24
N GLY A 394 8.74 -6.45 0.02
CA GLY A 394 9.27 -7.77 -0.33
C GLY A 394 8.31 -8.72 -1.05
N ALA A 395 7.70 -8.28 -2.15
CA ALA A 395 7.27 -9.18 -3.23
C ALA A 395 7.41 -8.45 -4.56
N ALA A 396 8.65 -8.10 -4.90
CA ALA A 396 9.01 -7.98 -6.31
C ALA A 396 8.80 -9.37 -6.93
N ALA A 397 8.06 -9.43 -8.04
CA ALA A 397 8.22 -10.55 -8.97
C ALA A 397 9.72 -10.71 -9.26
N PRO A 398 10.26 -11.92 -9.45
CA PRO A 398 11.67 -12.09 -9.78
C PRO A 398 11.97 -11.26 -11.03
N GLU A 399 12.75 -10.19 -10.85
CA GLU A 399 13.16 -9.34 -11.96
C GLU A 399 13.99 -10.20 -12.93
N PRO A 400 13.67 -10.21 -14.23
CA PRO A 400 14.58 -10.73 -15.21
C PRO A 400 15.70 -9.71 -15.41
N GLY A 401 16.79 -9.88 -14.67
CA GLY A 401 18.11 -9.33 -14.97
C GLY A 401 18.19 -7.81 -15.05
N HIS A 402 18.37 -7.17 -13.90
CA HIS A 402 19.16 -5.94 -13.83
C HIS A 402 20.08 -6.00 -12.62
N GLU A 403 21.38 -5.91 -12.88
CA GLU A 403 22.43 -5.69 -11.90
C GLU A 403 22.22 -4.30 -11.27
N GLY A 404 21.35 -4.24 -10.26
CA GLY A 404 21.28 -3.14 -9.30
C GLY A 404 22.20 -3.46 -8.14
N HIS A 405 23.10 -2.54 -7.81
CA HIS A 405 24.09 -2.68 -6.75
C HIS A 405 23.46 -2.91 -5.38
N ASP A 406 23.28 -4.20 -5.06
CA ASP A 406 22.99 -4.68 -3.73
C ASP A 406 24.28 -4.54 -2.90
N HIS A 407 24.33 -3.55 -2.01
CA HIS A 407 25.37 -3.51 -0.98
C HIS A 407 25.05 -4.59 0.05
N GLY A 408 25.53 -5.80 -0.25
CA GLY A 408 25.36 -7.00 0.56
C GLY A 408 25.91 -6.88 2.00
N PRO A 409 25.71 -7.93 2.80
CA PRO A 409 26.06 -7.92 4.21
C PRO A 409 27.53 -7.58 4.42
N THR A 410 27.75 -6.65 5.36
CA THR A 410 29.05 -6.36 5.97
C THR A 410 29.82 -7.64 6.25
N SER A 411 31.10 -7.61 5.88
CA SER A 411 32.12 -8.63 6.14
C SER A 411 32.03 -9.89 5.26
N GLN A 412 32.70 -9.86 4.11
CA GLN A 412 33.86 -10.73 3.82
C GLN A 412 34.34 -10.44 2.39
N ASN A 413 35.64 -10.15 2.25
CA ASN A 413 36.40 -9.87 1.01
C ASN A 413 36.69 -8.39 0.70
N ALA A 414 37.50 -7.75 1.55
CA ALA A 414 38.42 -6.73 1.08
C ALA A 414 39.80 -7.37 0.86
N PRO A 415 40.42 -7.27 -0.33
CA PRO A 415 41.75 -7.82 -0.58
C PRO A 415 42.80 -6.97 0.15
N ASN A 416 43.38 -7.50 1.23
CA ASN A 416 44.72 -7.23 1.83
C ASN A 416 45.38 -5.83 1.74
N GLY A 417 44.63 -4.75 1.54
CA GLY A 417 45.09 -3.36 1.63
C GLY A 417 44.33 -2.66 2.76
N GLU A 418 45.05 -2.05 3.69
CA GLU A 418 44.48 -1.32 4.82
C GLU A 418 43.43 -0.31 4.34
N SER A 419 42.15 -0.59 4.62
CA SER A 419 41.04 0.29 4.25
C SER A 419 41.15 1.61 5.02
N GLY A 420 40.88 2.72 4.32
CA GLY A 420 40.80 4.04 4.92
C GLY A 420 39.49 4.20 5.69
N ARG A 421 39.51 4.91 6.83
CA ARG A 421 38.30 5.28 7.57
C ARG A 421 38.24 6.80 7.76
N ILE A 422 37.09 7.41 7.53
CA ILE A 422 36.84 8.85 7.75
C ILE A 422 35.75 8.98 8.81
N GLU A 423 36.04 9.69 9.89
CA GLU A 423 35.07 9.96 10.95
C GLU A 423 34.66 11.43 10.96
N PHE A 424 33.37 11.70 10.91
CA PHE A 424 32.76 13.01 11.07
C PHE A 424 32.34 13.21 12.51
N HIS A 425 33.09 14.01 13.27
CA HIS A 425 32.79 14.35 14.65
C HIS A 425 31.95 15.63 14.71
N VAL A 426 30.71 15.51 15.16
CA VAL A 426 29.72 16.59 15.29
C VAL A 426 29.52 16.92 16.76
N LEU A 427 29.64 18.19 17.14
CA LEU A 427 29.39 18.62 18.52
C LEU A 427 27.88 18.54 18.85
N ALA A 428 27.53 17.84 19.93
CA ALA A 428 26.16 17.75 20.41
C ALA A 428 25.73 19.09 21.05
N GLY A 429 24.60 19.65 20.59
CA GLY A 429 23.83 20.60 21.40
C GLY A 429 24.29 22.07 21.42
N GLN A 430 25.05 22.57 20.44
CA GLN A 430 25.10 24.03 20.25
C GLN A 430 23.89 24.48 19.43
N ASN A 431 22.91 25.06 20.14
CA ASN A 431 21.88 25.89 19.54
C ASN A 431 22.55 27.05 18.80
N ALA A 432 22.19 27.27 17.54
CA ALA A 432 22.43 28.53 16.85
C ALA A 432 21.52 29.62 17.45
N HIS A 433 21.74 29.96 18.72
CA HIS A 433 20.98 30.98 19.45
C HIS A 433 21.90 31.95 20.21
N ASP A 434 23.12 32.16 19.73
CA ASP A 434 23.91 33.33 20.08
C ASP A 434 23.89 34.29 18.89
N ASP A 435 23.19 35.40 19.08
CA ASP A 435 23.26 36.61 18.28
C ASP A 435 24.74 37.02 18.13
N HIS A 436 25.31 36.85 16.92
CA HIS A 436 26.13 37.88 16.24
C HIS A 436 26.87 37.43 14.97
N ASP A 437 26.83 36.16 14.55
CA ASP A 437 27.54 35.73 13.33
C ASP A 437 26.78 34.66 12.52
N GLU A 438 25.77 35.10 11.78
CA GLU A 438 24.95 34.29 10.84
C GLU A 438 25.74 33.58 9.72
N LYS A 439 27.06 33.71 9.68
CA LYS A 439 27.94 33.17 8.62
C LYS A 439 28.91 32.08 9.08
N ALA A 440 28.95 31.73 10.36
CA ALA A 440 29.88 30.72 10.88
C ALA A 440 29.13 29.46 11.37
N GLY A 441 28.70 28.60 10.43
CA GLY A 441 28.10 27.31 10.77
C GLY A 441 29.02 26.42 11.62
N THR A 442 28.43 25.52 12.42
CA THR A 442 29.15 24.61 13.33
C THR A 442 30.20 23.80 12.56
N PRO A 443 31.50 23.89 12.91
CA PRO A 443 32.54 23.15 12.21
C PRO A 443 32.43 21.64 12.48
N VAL A 444 32.51 20.84 11.43
CA VAL A 444 32.60 19.37 11.53
C VAL A 444 34.06 18.99 11.63
N ARG A 445 34.44 18.24 12.67
CA ARG A 445 35.81 17.72 12.81
C ARG A 445 35.93 16.41 12.06
N LEU A 446 36.75 16.38 11.03
CA LEU A 446 37.07 15.19 10.26
C LEU A 446 38.33 14.54 10.82
N GLU A 447 38.25 13.24 11.10
CA GLU A 447 39.40 12.40 11.46
C GLU A 447 39.62 11.35 10.39
N PHE A 448 40.85 11.29 9.86
CA PHE A 448 41.24 10.45 8.75
C PHE A 448 42.14 9.32 9.26
N TYR A 449 41.75 8.06 9.06
CA TYR A 449 42.46 6.86 9.52
C TYR A 449 42.84 5.95 8.36
N LYS A 450 43.93 5.19 8.54
CA LYS A 450 44.29 4.04 7.69
C LYS A 450 44.54 2.85 8.61
N GLY A 451 43.72 1.81 8.50
CA GLY A 451 43.59 0.83 9.58
C GLY A 451 43.16 1.52 10.89
N ASP A 452 43.86 1.26 11.99
CA ASP A 452 43.63 1.91 13.29
C ASP A 452 44.50 3.16 13.53
N LYS A 453 45.35 3.53 12.57
CA LYS A 453 46.26 4.67 12.70
C LYS A 453 45.59 5.96 12.21
N LEU A 454 45.45 6.93 13.11
CA LEU A 454 45.04 8.29 12.77
C LEU A 454 46.14 8.99 11.95
N LEU A 455 45.78 9.47 10.77
CA LEU A 455 46.67 10.16 9.84
C LEU A 455 46.54 11.68 9.89
N SER A 456 45.32 12.20 10.00
CA SER A 456 45.08 13.66 10.04
C SER A 456 43.78 14.00 10.75
N LYS A 457 43.72 15.22 11.33
CA LYS A 457 42.51 15.83 11.85
C LYS A 457 42.31 17.19 11.20
N LYS A 458 41.11 17.48 10.71
CA LYS A 458 40.78 18.77 10.08
C LYS A 458 39.39 19.23 10.48
N ASN A 459 39.25 20.49 10.88
CA ASN A 459 37.93 21.09 11.06
C ASN A 459 37.51 21.68 9.71
N VAL A 460 36.34 21.29 9.22
CA VAL A 460 35.82 21.71 7.91
C VAL A 460 34.43 22.31 8.12
N ARG A 461 34.16 23.43 7.45
CA ARG A 461 32.84 24.06 7.45
C ARG A 461 31.97 23.49 6.32
N VAL A 462 30.66 23.62 6.48
CA VAL A 462 29.70 23.26 5.42
C VAL A 462 30.04 24.04 4.13
N GLY A 463 30.14 23.34 3.01
CA GLY A 463 30.54 23.85 1.70
C GLY A 463 32.06 23.95 1.46
N GLU A 464 32.90 23.72 2.47
CA GLU A 464 34.36 23.72 2.32
C GLU A 464 34.86 22.35 1.83
N SER A 465 35.74 22.36 0.82
CA SER A 465 36.33 21.14 0.27
C SER A 465 37.65 20.80 0.96
N THR A 466 37.89 19.51 1.21
CA THR A 466 39.17 19.01 1.68
C THR A 466 39.60 17.76 0.93
N GLU A 467 40.89 17.58 0.73
CA GLU A 467 41.43 16.36 0.14
C GLU A 467 41.67 15.28 1.20
N THR A 468 41.50 14.01 0.81
CA THR A 468 41.80 12.85 1.66
C THR A 468 43.31 12.52 1.62
N PRO A 469 43.95 12.18 2.77
CA PRO A 469 45.41 12.08 2.86
C PRO A 469 46.07 10.95 2.07
N TRP A 470 45.32 9.94 1.63
CA TRP A 470 45.87 8.73 1.02
C TRP A 470 45.30 8.39 -0.37
N MET A 471 44.29 9.12 -0.86
CA MET A 471 43.65 8.81 -2.16
C MET A 471 43.39 10.01 -3.08
N GLY A 472 43.76 11.23 -2.69
CA GLY A 472 43.54 12.42 -3.53
C GLY A 472 42.05 12.67 -3.86
N MET A 473 41.14 12.13 -3.05
CA MET A 473 39.70 12.35 -3.20
C MET A 473 39.31 13.69 -2.57
N THR A 474 38.37 14.39 -3.17
CA THR A 474 37.82 15.63 -2.62
C THR A 474 36.58 15.31 -1.80
N LEU A 475 36.59 15.64 -0.52
CA LEU A 475 35.45 15.53 0.37
C LEU A 475 34.87 16.93 0.63
N VAL A 476 33.57 17.09 0.44
CA VAL A 476 32.82 18.31 0.76
C VAL A 476 31.71 17.93 1.74
N VAL A 477 31.58 18.68 2.83
CA VAL A 477 30.43 18.55 3.73
C VAL A 477 29.33 19.45 3.17
N ASP A 478 28.29 18.88 2.57
CA ASP A 478 27.24 19.63 1.86
C ASP A 478 26.23 20.25 2.82
N SER A 479 25.85 19.53 3.87
CA SER A 479 24.95 20.03 4.90
C SER A 479 25.17 19.32 6.24
N LEU A 480 24.88 20.04 7.33
CA LEU A 480 24.86 19.51 8.69
C LEU A 480 23.55 19.95 9.35
N ILE A 481 22.74 18.98 9.77
CA ILE A 481 21.50 19.21 10.50
C ILE A 481 21.69 18.61 11.91
N PRO A 482 21.99 19.41 12.94
CA PRO A 482 22.32 18.90 14.28
C PRO A 482 21.17 18.15 14.96
N ASN A 483 19.95 18.59 14.67
CA ASN A 483 18.71 18.01 15.16
C ASN A 483 17.83 17.75 13.95
N ALA A 484 17.99 16.59 13.32
CA ALA A 484 17.26 16.23 12.11
C ALA A 484 16.17 15.22 12.42
N VAL A 485 15.08 15.29 11.66
CA VAL A 485 14.05 14.25 11.57
C VAL A 485 13.97 13.79 10.12
N ALA A 486 13.81 12.49 9.93
CA ALA A 486 13.56 11.93 8.61
C ALA A 486 12.25 12.49 8.03
N VAL A 487 12.31 13.00 6.81
CA VAL A 487 11.16 13.47 6.05
C VAL A 487 11.11 12.70 4.74
N ASP A 488 10.03 11.96 4.54
CA ASP A 488 9.74 11.29 3.27
C ASP A 488 9.45 12.35 2.20
N GLN A 489 10.34 12.42 1.21
CA GLN A 489 10.13 13.19 0.00
C GLN A 489 9.54 12.31 -1.08
N VAL A 490 8.65 12.92 -1.85
CA VAL A 490 8.03 12.31 -3.02
C VAL A 490 8.78 12.80 -4.25
N ARG A 491 9.54 11.90 -4.87
CA ARG A 491 10.27 12.20 -6.10
C ARG A 491 9.53 11.60 -7.30
N PRO A 492 9.16 12.40 -8.32
CA PRO A 492 8.63 11.85 -9.57
C PRO A 492 9.66 10.91 -10.23
N VAL A 493 9.19 9.78 -10.74
CA VAL A 493 10.01 8.82 -11.50
C VAL A 493 9.34 8.47 -12.80
N ASP A 494 10.14 8.05 -13.78
CA ASP A 494 9.62 7.54 -15.03
C ASP A 494 9.18 6.08 -14.88
N MET A 495 8.17 5.70 -15.66
CA MET A 495 7.73 4.32 -15.72
C MET A 495 8.76 3.45 -16.44
N ILE A 496 9.09 2.31 -15.85
CA ILE A 496 9.97 1.31 -16.45
C ILE A 496 9.15 0.38 -17.37
N PRO A 497 9.48 0.25 -18.66
CA PRO A 497 8.79 -0.68 -19.56
C PRO A 497 8.86 -2.11 -19.02
N ARG A 498 7.71 -2.82 -19.02
CA ARG A 498 7.56 -4.18 -18.45
C ARG A 498 7.79 -4.29 -16.93
N GLY A 499 8.10 -3.20 -16.24
CA GLY A 499 8.12 -3.14 -14.79
C GLY A 499 6.73 -3.12 -14.17
N SER A 500 6.68 -3.28 -12.85
CA SER A 500 5.49 -2.90 -12.07
C SER A 500 5.22 -1.40 -12.20
N LEU A 501 3.96 -1.03 -12.03
CA LEU A 501 3.60 0.38 -12.02
C LEU A 501 4.16 1.02 -10.73
N PRO A 502 4.98 2.10 -10.81
CA PRO A 502 5.45 2.80 -9.62
C PRO A 502 4.27 3.33 -8.80
N ASP A 503 4.49 3.53 -7.49
CA ASP A 503 3.49 4.13 -6.61
C ASP A 503 3.08 5.52 -7.12
N SER A 504 1.86 5.92 -6.82
CA SER A 504 1.38 7.29 -7.05
C SER A 504 1.34 8.07 -5.74
N ALA A 505 1.22 9.40 -5.85
CA ALA A 505 1.09 10.26 -4.69
C ALA A 505 0.08 11.37 -4.91
N ILE A 506 -0.56 11.77 -3.82
CA ILE A 506 -1.44 12.92 -3.79
C ILE A 506 -0.95 13.99 -2.82
N TYR A 507 -1.18 15.25 -3.16
CA TYR A 507 -0.93 16.38 -2.29
C TYR A 507 -2.25 16.92 -1.74
N VAL A 508 -2.43 16.85 -0.43
CA VAL A 508 -3.63 17.32 0.26
C VAL A 508 -3.26 18.50 1.16
N ARG A 509 -4.04 19.58 1.09
CA ARG A 509 -3.84 20.78 1.92
C ARG A 509 -5.16 21.30 2.45
N ALA A 510 -5.12 22.10 3.51
CA ALA A 510 -6.29 22.83 3.97
C ALA A 510 -6.65 23.99 3.02
N GLU A 511 -7.94 24.32 2.94
CA GLU A 511 -8.43 25.50 2.24
C GLU A 511 -8.01 26.77 3.00
N ALA A 512 -7.62 27.82 2.26
CA ALA A 512 -6.86 28.95 2.77
C ALA A 512 -7.53 29.67 3.95
N GLY A 513 -6.79 29.75 5.07
CA GLY A 513 -7.15 30.48 6.29
C GLY A 513 -6.02 30.51 7.32
N GLN A 514 -5.32 29.39 7.57
CA GLN A 514 -4.27 29.34 8.61
C GLN A 514 -3.04 28.43 8.35
N ALA A 515 -2.94 27.68 7.24
CA ALA A 515 -1.69 27.02 6.85
C ALA A 515 -1.59 26.87 5.33
N LYS A 516 -0.49 27.33 4.73
CA LYS A 516 -0.14 27.05 3.31
C LYS A 516 0.47 25.66 3.12
N GLU A 517 0.74 24.95 4.20
CA GLU A 517 1.42 23.67 4.20
C GLU A 517 0.41 22.53 4.09
N GLY A 518 0.56 21.71 3.06
CA GLY A 518 -0.14 20.44 2.87
C GLY A 518 0.83 19.27 2.97
N VAL A 519 0.27 18.06 2.97
CA VAL A 519 1.02 16.81 3.09
C VAL A 519 0.94 16.02 1.78
N TRP A 520 2.07 15.43 1.40
CA TRP A 520 2.10 14.38 0.39
C TRP A 520 1.73 13.04 1.02
N LEU A 521 0.82 12.30 0.40
CA LEU A 521 0.50 10.91 0.71
C LEU A 521 0.87 10.06 -0.50
N VAL A 522 1.83 9.15 -0.33
CA VAL A 522 2.12 8.07 -1.29
C VAL A 522 1.14 6.91 -1.06
N GLU A 523 0.93 6.04 -2.04
CA GLU A 523 0.10 4.84 -1.86
C GLU A 523 0.51 4.05 -0.60
N GLY A 524 -0.47 3.74 0.25
CA GLY A 524 -0.29 3.11 1.55
C GLY A 524 -0.04 4.07 2.71
N ASP A 525 0.18 5.37 2.45
CA ASP A 525 0.46 6.34 3.50
C ASP A 525 -0.75 6.70 4.34
N TYR A 526 -0.44 7.04 5.58
CA TYR A 526 -1.33 7.63 6.54
C TYR A 526 -0.72 8.91 7.11
N LYS A 527 -1.43 10.04 7.05
CA LYS A 527 -0.98 11.33 7.60
C LYS A 527 -2.13 12.10 8.24
N THR A 528 -1.81 12.94 9.22
CA THR A 528 -2.77 13.84 9.83
C THR A 528 -2.67 15.22 9.19
N LEU A 529 -3.80 15.89 9.02
CA LEU A 529 -3.86 17.26 8.51
C LEU A 529 -4.95 18.04 9.25
N ARG A 530 -4.61 19.25 9.69
CA ARG A 530 -5.56 20.16 10.35
C ARG A 530 -6.23 21.07 9.33
N SER A 531 -7.52 21.32 9.52
CA SER A 531 -8.32 22.24 8.73
C SER A 531 -9.24 23.00 9.69
N GLY A 532 -8.94 24.28 9.91
CA GLY A 532 -9.55 25.05 11.01
C GLY A 532 -9.27 24.42 12.38
N ASP A 533 -10.32 24.25 13.18
CA ASP A 533 -10.24 23.62 14.51
C ASP A 533 -10.30 22.08 14.46
N GLN A 534 -10.52 21.49 13.28
CA GLN A 534 -10.65 20.05 13.11
C GLN A 534 -9.33 19.41 12.66
N SER A 535 -9.09 18.18 13.15
CA SER A 535 -7.97 17.34 12.76
C SER A 535 -8.49 16.15 11.99
N TYR A 536 -7.99 15.96 10.78
CA TYR A 536 -8.35 14.86 9.91
C TYR A 536 -7.20 13.89 9.78
N GLU A 537 -7.52 12.61 9.77
CA GLU A 537 -6.57 11.56 9.48
C GLU A 537 -6.83 11.05 8.07
N LEU A 538 -5.78 11.02 7.25
CA LEU A 538 -5.85 10.79 5.82
C LEU A 538 -5.14 9.49 5.51
N TYR A 539 -5.77 8.63 4.71
CA TYR A 539 -5.15 7.45 4.13
C TYR A 539 -5.31 7.49 2.61
N TYR A 540 -4.24 7.24 1.88
CA TYR A 540 -4.28 7.11 0.42
C TYR A 540 -3.85 5.72 0.00
N GLY A 541 -4.67 5.00 -0.75
CA GLY A 541 -4.33 3.65 -1.19
C GLY A 541 -5.47 2.99 -1.94
N VAL A 542 -5.39 1.66 -2.07
CA VAL A 542 -6.50 0.87 -2.60
C VAL A 542 -7.71 0.97 -1.67
N ASP A 543 -8.89 1.10 -2.25
CA ASP A 543 -10.12 1.07 -1.49
C ASP A 543 -10.41 -0.36 -1.02
N SER A 544 -11.34 -0.48 -0.08
CA SER A 544 -11.68 -1.76 0.51
C SER A 544 -13.17 -1.88 0.78
N VAL A 545 -13.69 -3.08 0.60
CA VAL A 545 -15.08 -3.43 0.88
C VAL A 545 -15.11 -4.56 1.89
N GLU A 546 -15.99 -4.44 2.89
CA GLU A 546 -16.22 -5.49 3.87
C GLU A 546 -17.21 -6.54 3.34
N LEU A 547 -16.87 -7.81 3.49
CA LEU A 547 -17.77 -8.92 3.20
C LEU A 547 -18.78 -9.12 4.34
N PRO A 548 -20.01 -9.61 4.03
CA PRO A 548 -21.01 -9.92 5.04
C PRO A 548 -20.71 -11.22 5.82
N PHE A 549 -19.51 -11.79 5.66
CA PHE A 549 -19.02 -12.99 6.34
C PHE A 549 -17.50 -12.93 6.48
N HIS A 550 -16.97 -13.65 7.45
CA HIS A 550 -15.54 -13.80 7.68
C HIS A 550 -15.03 -15.08 7.03
N ILE A 551 -13.80 -15.06 6.52
CA ILE A 551 -13.09 -16.25 6.08
C ILE A 551 -11.97 -16.52 7.06
N PHE A 552 -12.07 -17.65 7.77
CA PHE A 552 -11.02 -18.17 8.63
C PHE A 552 -10.14 -19.15 7.82
N LEU A 553 -8.83 -18.90 7.74
CA LEU A 553 -7.89 -19.81 7.11
C LEU A 553 -7.34 -20.78 8.14
N GLN A 554 -7.74 -22.05 8.07
CA GLN A 554 -7.24 -23.08 8.98
C GLN A 554 -5.83 -23.51 8.62
N LYS A 555 -5.59 -23.76 7.33
CA LYS A 555 -4.33 -24.29 6.83
C LYS A 555 -4.16 -23.94 5.36
N PHE A 556 -2.95 -23.53 4.99
CA PHE A 556 -2.55 -23.42 3.59
C PHE A 556 -1.58 -24.56 3.25
N GLU A 557 -1.75 -25.17 2.07
CA GLU A 557 -0.90 -26.24 1.59
C GLU A 557 -0.46 -25.98 0.16
N LYS A 558 0.83 -26.17 -0.09
CA LYS A 558 1.46 -26.02 -1.41
C LYS A 558 2.22 -27.31 -1.72
N VAL A 559 2.04 -27.80 -2.94
CA VAL A 559 2.78 -28.94 -3.51
C VAL A 559 3.62 -28.40 -4.65
N ASP A 560 4.93 -28.67 -4.63
CA ASP A 560 5.88 -28.24 -5.66
C ASP A 560 6.15 -29.34 -6.69
N TYR A 561 6.63 -28.95 -7.87
CA TYR A 561 7.21 -29.90 -8.82
C TYR A 561 8.50 -30.51 -8.25
N PRO A 562 8.70 -31.83 -8.35
CA PRO A 562 9.89 -32.49 -7.83
C PRO A 562 11.18 -31.82 -8.32
N GLY A 563 12.04 -31.40 -7.38
CA GLY A 563 13.32 -30.76 -7.69
C GLY A 563 13.24 -29.26 -8.03
N THR A 564 12.10 -28.61 -7.83
CA THR A 564 11.93 -27.15 -8.02
C THR A 564 11.15 -26.52 -6.86
N GLU A 565 11.18 -25.19 -6.75
CA GLU A 565 10.29 -24.42 -5.85
C GLU A 565 9.00 -23.94 -6.54
N THR A 566 8.77 -24.42 -7.77
CA THR A 566 7.61 -24.03 -8.59
C THR A 566 6.36 -24.76 -8.10
N PRO A 567 5.28 -24.03 -7.73
CA PRO A 567 4.05 -24.66 -7.26
C PRO A 567 3.40 -25.50 -8.36
N MET A 568 3.17 -26.78 -8.07
CA MET A 568 2.29 -27.67 -8.86
C MET A 568 0.82 -27.47 -8.49
N SER A 569 0.52 -27.35 -7.20
CA SER A 569 -0.82 -27.01 -6.73
C SER A 569 -0.76 -26.34 -5.37
N PHE A 570 -1.76 -25.52 -5.09
CA PHE A 570 -1.94 -24.94 -3.77
C PHE A 570 -3.42 -24.89 -3.41
N GLN A 571 -3.70 -25.10 -2.13
CA GLN A 571 -5.04 -25.21 -1.60
C GLN A 571 -5.12 -24.59 -0.20
N SER A 572 -6.31 -24.09 0.12
CA SER A 572 -6.61 -23.45 1.40
C SER A 572 -7.78 -24.16 2.05
N THR A 573 -7.60 -24.65 3.27
CA THR A 573 -8.70 -25.14 4.11
C THR A 573 -9.27 -23.97 4.89
N VAL A 574 -10.52 -23.60 4.61
CA VAL A 574 -11.17 -22.41 5.19
C VAL A 574 -12.46 -22.75 5.92
N GLN A 575 -12.87 -21.88 6.83
CA GLN A 575 -14.21 -21.88 7.43
C GLN A 575 -14.87 -20.52 7.26
N VAL A 576 -16.18 -20.51 7.01
CA VAL A 576 -16.96 -19.27 6.90
C VAL A 576 -17.50 -18.92 8.29
N ASN A 577 -17.25 -17.70 8.75
CA ASN A 577 -17.60 -17.21 10.10
C ASN A 577 -17.00 -18.04 11.25
N GLY A 578 -15.95 -18.83 11.00
CA GLY A 578 -15.36 -19.72 12.00
C GLY A 578 -16.28 -20.85 12.46
N GLU A 579 -17.41 -21.07 11.76
CA GLU A 579 -18.41 -22.08 12.08
C GLU A 579 -18.56 -23.09 10.92
N GLY A 580 -19.00 -24.30 11.25
CA GLY A 580 -19.28 -25.36 10.27
C GLY A 580 -18.06 -26.17 9.81
N ASN A 581 -18.30 -27.05 8.84
CA ASN A 581 -17.26 -27.95 8.33
C ASN A 581 -16.22 -27.17 7.51
N PRO A 582 -14.91 -27.49 7.68
CA PRO A 582 -13.87 -26.93 6.83
C PRO A 582 -14.14 -27.19 5.35
N ILE A 583 -13.98 -26.16 4.53
CA ILE A 583 -14.15 -26.20 3.09
C ILE A 583 -12.79 -26.04 2.44
N LEU A 584 -12.48 -26.90 1.49
CA LEU A 584 -11.24 -26.86 0.75
C LEU A 584 -11.42 -26.00 -0.51
N ILE A 585 -10.65 -24.93 -0.64
CA ILE A 585 -10.56 -24.12 -1.86
C ILE A 585 -9.30 -24.55 -2.63
N LYS A 586 -9.46 -24.92 -3.90
CA LYS A 586 -8.36 -25.26 -4.80
C LYS A 586 -8.34 -24.32 -6.01
N MET A 587 -7.26 -24.32 -6.78
CA MET A 587 -7.08 -23.46 -7.96
C MET A 587 -8.24 -23.53 -8.98
N ASN A 588 -8.94 -24.67 -9.07
CA ASN A 588 -10.09 -24.85 -9.98
C ASN A 588 -11.42 -25.14 -9.25
N GLU A 589 -11.42 -25.13 -7.91
CA GLU A 589 -12.60 -25.40 -7.09
C GLU A 589 -12.81 -24.19 -6.15
N PRO A 590 -13.47 -23.12 -6.64
CA PRO A 590 -13.69 -21.93 -5.85
C PRO A 590 -14.82 -22.10 -4.84
N LEU A 591 -14.72 -21.40 -3.71
CA LEU A 591 -15.81 -21.31 -2.74
C LEU A 591 -16.88 -20.33 -3.24
N LYS A 592 -18.15 -20.76 -3.23
CA LYS A 592 -19.29 -19.89 -3.53
C LYS A 592 -20.14 -19.72 -2.28
N VAL A 593 -20.26 -18.48 -1.79
CA VAL A 593 -20.98 -18.17 -0.55
C VAL A 593 -21.61 -16.78 -0.65
N ALA A 594 -22.88 -16.66 -0.22
CA ALA A 594 -23.63 -15.39 -0.22
C ALA A 594 -23.58 -14.58 -1.53
N GLY A 595 -23.49 -15.25 -2.68
CA GLY A 595 -23.38 -14.62 -4.00
C GLY A 595 -21.96 -14.20 -4.41
N TYR A 596 -20.97 -14.39 -3.55
CA TYR A 596 -19.54 -14.19 -3.82
C TYR A 596 -18.89 -15.50 -4.26
N THR A 597 -17.87 -15.39 -5.11
CA THR A 597 -17.00 -16.49 -5.52
C THR A 597 -15.57 -16.17 -5.12
N LEU A 598 -14.96 -17.02 -4.30
CA LEU A 598 -13.59 -16.88 -3.83
C LEU A 598 -12.71 -17.89 -4.57
N TYR A 599 -11.79 -17.37 -5.36
CA TYR A 599 -10.80 -18.15 -6.10
C TYR A 599 -9.47 -18.12 -5.37
N GLN A 600 -8.82 -19.26 -5.24
CA GLN A 600 -7.45 -19.31 -4.78
C GLN A 600 -6.54 -18.69 -5.85
N SER A 601 -6.03 -17.48 -5.60
CA SER A 601 -5.33 -16.69 -6.62
C SER A 601 -3.81 -16.67 -6.44
N SER A 602 -3.34 -16.54 -5.20
CA SER A 602 -1.93 -16.51 -4.85
C SER A 602 -1.73 -16.89 -3.38
N TYR A 603 -0.50 -16.81 -2.89
CA TYR A 603 -0.12 -17.13 -1.52
C TYR A 603 1.15 -16.37 -1.14
N GLU A 604 1.40 -16.26 0.17
CA GLU A 604 2.63 -15.72 0.74
C GLU A 604 3.24 -16.78 1.65
N ILE A 605 4.48 -17.19 1.34
CA ILE A 605 5.27 -18.14 2.12
C ILE A 605 6.68 -17.56 2.19
N GLY A 606 7.31 -17.54 3.37
CA GLY A 606 8.67 -17.01 3.55
C GLY A 606 8.98 -16.66 4.99
N ASN A 607 9.74 -15.59 5.20
CA ASN A 607 10.11 -15.09 6.54
C ASN A 607 8.91 -14.53 7.34
N GLY A 608 7.77 -14.31 6.68
CA GLY A 608 6.51 -13.84 7.26
C GLY A 608 5.51 -14.96 7.56
N PRO A 609 4.33 -14.60 8.11
CA PRO A 609 3.28 -15.57 8.35
C PRO A 609 2.69 -16.10 7.04
N THR A 610 2.46 -17.41 6.95
CA THR A 610 1.82 -18.03 5.78
C THR A 610 0.44 -17.43 5.54
N ALA A 611 0.15 -16.99 4.33
CA ALA A 611 -1.14 -16.40 3.98
C ALA A 611 -1.64 -16.87 2.62
N SER A 612 -2.96 -16.96 2.50
CA SER A 612 -3.65 -17.19 1.24
C SER A 612 -4.22 -15.89 0.70
N ILE A 613 -4.03 -15.66 -0.60
CA ILE A 613 -4.63 -14.53 -1.32
C ILE A 613 -5.76 -15.07 -2.19
N PHE A 614 -6.98 -14.67 -1.85
CA PHE A 614 -8.19 -15.04 -2.59
C PHE A 614 -8.60 -13.90 -3.51
N SER A 615 -8.89 -14.21 -4.78
CA SER A 615 -9.65 -13.30 -5.64
C SER A 615 -11.13 -13.43 -5.31
N VAL A 616 -11.75 -12.32 -4.94
CA VAL A 616 -13.15 -12.26 -4.54
C VAL A 616 -13.95 -11.59 -5.64
N ASN A 617 -14.89 -12.33 -6.20
CA ASN A 617 -15.73 -11.86 -7.30
C ASN A 617 -17.22 -11.98 -6.97
N LYS A 618 -17.98 -10.90 -7.19
CA LYS A 618 -19.44 -10.91 -7.21
C LYS A 618 -19.89 -10.41 -8.57
N ASP A 619 -20.53 -11.27 -9.35
CA ASP A 619 -20.95 -10.93 -10.71
C ASP A 619 -22.47 -11.14 -10.88
N PRO A 620 -23.30 -10.11 -10.68
CA PRO A 620 -24.75 -10.21 -10.86
C PRO A 620 -25.15 -10.39 -12.34
N GLY A 621 -24.29 -9.97 -13.27
CA GLY A 621 -24.49 -10.13 -14.70
C GLY A 621 -24.18 -11.54 -15.22
N ARG A 622 -23.59 -12.43 -14.40
CA ARG A 622 -23.11 -13.75 -14.83
C ARG A 622 -24.21 -14.60 -15.47
N SER A 623 -25.38 -14.70 -14.82
CA SER A 623 -26.52 -15.47 -15.34
C SER A 623 -27.07 -14.88 -16.64
N VAL A 624 -27.15 -13.55 -16.71
CA VAL A 624 -27.61 -12.82 -17.90
C VAL A 624 -26.65 -13.03 -19.08
N LYS A 625 -25.34 -12.96 -18.84
CA LYS A 625 -24.32 -13.26 -19.86
C LYS A 625 -24.42 -14.69 -20.36
N TYR A 626 -24.57 -15.68 -19.47
CA TYR A 626 -24.74 -17.08 -19.90
C TYR A 626 -26.02 -17.31 -20.70
N LEU A 627 -27.13 -16.69 -20.30
CA LEU A 627 -28.37 -16.73 -21.08
C LEU A 627 -28.17 -16.09 -22.45
N GLY A 628 -27.51 -14.93 -22.52
CA GLY A 628 -27.19 -14.25 -23.76
C GLY A 628 -26.31 -15.10 -24.68
N SER A 629 -25.26 -15.75 -24.15
CA SER A 629 -24.42 -16.69 -24.88
C SER A 629 -25.22 -17.88 -25.42
N LEU A 630 -26.12 -18.46 -24.62
CA LEU A 630 -26.97 -19.56 -25.07
C LEU A 630 -27.89 -19.14 -26.22
N ILE A 631 -28.55 -17.99 -26.09
CA ILE A 631 -29.41 -17.41 -27.14
C ILE A 631 -28.58 -17.14 -28.40
N LEU A 632 -27.37 -16.58 -28.25
CA LEU A 632 -26.47 -16.30 -29.37
C LEU A 632 -26.11 -17.58 -30.13
N CYS A 633 -25.70 -18.63 -29.41
CA CYS A 633 -25.37 -19.94 -30.00
C CYS A 633 -26.58 -20.54 -30.75
N LEU A 634 -27.76 -20.55 -30.12
CA LEU A 634 -29.00 -21.03 -30.75
C LEU A 634 -29.35 -20.22 -32.00
N GLY A 635 -29.20 -18.89 -31.95
CA GLY A 635 -29.44 -18.01 -33.09
C GLY A 635 -28.51 -18.32 -34.26
N ILE A 636 -27.22 -18.54 -34.01
CA ILE A 636 -26.24 -18.90 -35.05
C ILE A 636 -26.57 -20.25 -35.69
N VAL A 637 -26.97 -21.25 -34.88
CA VAL A 637 -27.38 -22.57 -35.39
C VAL A 637 -28.63 -22.45 -36.26
N LEU A 638 -29.68 -21.77 -35.77
CA LEU A 638 -30.92 -21.54 -36.51
C LEU A 638 -30.67 -20.76 -37.81
N PHE A 639 -29.86 -19.70 -37.76
CA PHE A 639 -29.51 -18.90 -38.92
C PHE A 639 -28.81 -19.76 -40.00
N SER A 640 -27.90 -20.65 -39.58
CA SER A 640 -27.18 -21.56 -40.49
C SER A 640 -28.11 -22.60 -41.12
N ILE A 641 -29.01 -23.21 -40.35
CA ILE A 641 -30.00 -24.19 -40.85
C ILE A 641 -30.96 -23.53 -41.84
N MET A 642 -31.56 -22.40 -41.47
CA MET A 642 -32.51 -21.68 -42.32
C MET A 642 -31.89 -21.23 -43.64
N LYS A 643 -30.62 -20.78 -43.61
CA LYS A 643 -29.88 -20.41 -44.82
C LYS A 643 -29.64 -21.65 -45.71
N SER A 644 -29.31 -22.80 -45.13
CA SER A 644 -29.12 -24.07 -45.84
C SER A 644 -30.41 -24.60 -46.49
N GLU A 645 -31.55 -24.52 -45.79
CA GLU A 645 -32.85 -24.90 -46.35
C GLU A 645 -33.29 -23.95 -47.47
N TRP A 646 -33.02 -22.65 -47.33
CA TRP A 646 -33.28 -21.67 -48.37
C TRP A 646 -32.50 -21.94 -49.66
N PHE A 647 -31.22 -22.30 -49.57
CA PHE A 647 -30.42 -22.70 -50.74
C PHE A 647 -30.92 -24.02 -51.35
N ARG A 648 -31.30 -25.01 -50.54
CA ARG A 648 -31.87 -26.28 -51.02
C ARG A 648 -33.19 -26.09 -51.76
N ASN A 649 -34.09 -25.26 -51.24
CA ASN A 649 -35.37 -24.98 -51.90
C ASN A 649 -35.20 -24.19 -53.20
N ARG A 650 -34.20 -23.30 -53.30
CA ARG A 650 -33.85 -22.62 -54.56
C ARG A 650 -33.27 -23.56 -55.61
N GLN A 651 -32.44 -24.52 -55.22
CA GLN A 651 -31.92 -25.52 -56.16
C GLN A 651 -33.02 -26.47 -56.66
N LYS A 652 -34.00 -26.82 -55.82
CA LYS A 652 -35.17 -27.62 -56.23
C LYS A 652 -36.03 -26.86 -57.25
N THR A 653 -36.41 -25.62 -56.94
CA THR A 653 -37.22 -24.79 -57.85
C THR A 653 -36.51 -24.46 -59.16
N ALA A 654 -35.19 -24.26 -59.16
CA ALA A 654 -34.41 -24.09 -60.39
C ALA A 654 -34.33 -25.37 -61.26
N LYS A 655 -34.34 -26.56 -60.64
CA LYS A 655 -34.39 -27.84 -61.38
C LYS A 655 -35.77 -28.17 -61.92
N GLU A 656 -36.83 -27.76 -61.21
CA GLU A 656 -38.22 -27.97 -61.63
C GLU A 656 -38.65 -27.00 -62.74
N GLY A 657 -38.12 -25.78 -62.79
CA GLY A 657 -38.39 -24.82 -63.88
C GLY A 657 -37.53 -25.00 -65.14
N ALA A 658 -36.55 -25.92 -65.12
CA ALA A 658 -35.71 -26.27 -66.27
C ALA A 658 -36.11 -27.60 -66.94
N ARG A 659 -37.15 -28.26 -66.41
CA ARG A 659 -37.85 -29.39 -67.02
C ARG A 659 -39.18 -28.89 -67.57
#